data_AF-A0A3A0E5Q8-F1
#
_entry.id   AF-A0A3A0E5Q8-F1
#
_cell.length_a   1.000
_cell.length_b   1.000
_cell.length_c   1.000
_cell.angle_alpha   90.00
_cell.angle_beta   90.00
_cell.angle_gamma   90.00
#
_symmetry.space_group_name_H-M   'P 1'
#
loop_
_entity.id
_entity.type
_entity.pdbx_description
1 polymer ?
#
loop_
_entity_poly.entity_id
_entity_poly.type
_entity_poly.pdbx_seq_one_letter_code
_entity_poly.pdbx_strand_id
1 'polypeptide(L)'
;MKLWRPRLLCAIWCGMASATASPAAAGGTASENGGAAQANYARPFEPPTRPAFLPLPPGAVEPAGWLRDWCLAARDGFTGHMDQCDAEFQRAWAADHKMTGERLMWFKGAWPYEGGGYWFDGLGRLGYALHDDELVAQARRRLYAVADHMHSDSPLFLWWLKSSDPADRESIHTAAGEWSLWACGLLGRAMSGFYAGSGDKHILQAMENAYATDPNSLRAISQSVSNLCPAFDAYCWTGNPGIAKALDGLLKQEKGALLPALGRYRQPPELKPGTTVDNEHVVAFIECTTPWAVGYLWTGDVRYLRAAVGWHDLLERVAMQPHGVPVSDEYYGPTGAFRGSETCDVAGYIWSQVVLLAVSGEGRMGDRAERAFFNAGPATVSRDFKTHVYFQSPNRFAYGSPDFPHGPRAYGGTYQPKHSPLCCTAALNRILPWYVTHMWMATYDNGLAATCYGPCKVTALVADRVPVVFACKTDYPFNETIEISVQMEREAAFPLELRIPGWCASPELNVNGSPAAVQRNPHGFVRVRRTWRGGDVVRLRLPMVPHLDTGRDAARGAPYEGVNQAGPVTIPHQDSTQGVPYAAVSYGPLLFALPIPDTTDANTPDPSARWNFALDAQAPDLTVERSAMPDHWNWPLEGPLKLRTNAVAAGWSPDPKAPRLPLLPVTDRQSAERIALVPYGCTKFRISMFPVTAPLEVKPASIRRILFLGNSITLHEPKAEIGWNGNWGMAASSADRDYVHLVAGALAESTGFKPEIRVKNIADFERQYATYDVDQQLKESFAFDPDLIVLAVGENVPTLESDSEKAQFKAAVLSILRCTLAKRRPRLVVRSCFWADAAKDQVLSTACREAGGRFVDIGALGRDPANRAGAERSLTNDAVAGHPGDKGMTALADAIVQAALK
;
A
#
# COMPACT_ATOMS: atom_id res chain seq x y z
N MET A 1 -48.46 -0.90 -55.20
CA MET A 1 -49.70 -0.45 -54.53
C MET A 1 -49.28 0.53 -53.44
N LYS A 2 -49.68 1.81 -53.36
CA LYS A 2 -50.96 2.48 -53.71
C LYS A 2 -52.17 1.75 -53.08
N LEU A 3 -52.99 2.35 -52.22
CA LEU A 3 -52.97 3.68 -51.61
C LEU A 3 -54.09 3.70 -50.54
N TRP A 4 -53.96 4.43 -49.42
CA TRP A 4 -55.05 5.26 -48.88
C TRP A 4 -54.54 6.35 -47.92
N ARG A 5 -55.45 7.23 -47.50
CA ARG A 5 -55.26 8.63 -47.04
C ARG A 5 -56.62 9.11 -46.46
N PRO A 6 -56.81 10.37 -46.02
CA PRO A 6 -55.91 11.35 -45.39
C PRO A 6 -56.56 12.08 -44.15
N ARG A 7 -55.89 13.16 -43.68
CA ARG A 7 -56.40 14.48 -43.19
C ARG A 7 -56.24 14.77 -41.69
N LEU A 8 -56.03 16.01 -41.22
CA LEU A 8 -55.37 17.30 -41.62
C LEU A 8 -55.53 18.20 -40.33
N LEU A 9 -54.74 19.20 -39.93
CA LEU A 9 -53.96 20.30 -40.52
C LEU A 9 -52.63 20.50 -39.73
N CYS A 10 -51.49 20.95 -40.30
CA CYS A 10 -51.05 22.34 -40.57
C CYS A 10 -51.12 23.31 -39.36
N ALA A 11 -50.15 24.19 -39.08
CA ALA A 11 -48.92 24.67 -39.76
C ALA A 11 -48.04 25.46 -38.71
N ILE A 12 -46.79 25.95 -38.88
CA ILE A 12 -45.69 25.98 -39.89
C ILE A 12 -44.37 26.27 -39.07
N TRP A 13 -43.17 25.69 -39.32
CA TRP A 13 -42.06 26.12 -40.22
C TRP A 13 -41.52 27.56 -40.04
N CYS A 14 -40.24 27.89 -40.21
CA CYS A 14 -39.01 27.18 -40.67
C CYS A 14 -37.98 27.04 -39.52
N GLY A 15 -36.85 26.32 -39.57
CA GLY A 15 -36.07 25.70 -40.68
C GLY A 15 -34.83 26.56 -41.03
N MET A 16 -33.60 26.07 -41.27
CA MET A 16 -32.99 24.72 -41.33
C MET A 16 -31.51 24.82 -40.85
N ALA A 17 -30.81 23.79 -40.35
CA ALA A 17 -30.16 22.65 -41.05
C ALA A 17 -29.30 23.06 -42.27
N SER A 18 -28.12 22.49 -42.58
CA SER A 18 -27.24 21.47 -41.96
C SER A 18 -26.05 21.19 -42.91
N ALA A 19 -24.88 20.69 -42.47
CA ALA A 19 -24.01 19.81 -43.29
C ALA A 19 -22.78 19.19 -42.55
N THR A 20 -22.60 17.88 -42.77
CA THR A 20 -21.36 17.08 -42.92
C THR A 20 -19.98 17.59 -42.43
N ALA A 21 -19.24 16.71 -41.75
CA ALA A 21 -17.79 16.83 -41.50
C ALA A 21 -16.98 15.76 -42.24
N SER A 22 -15.83 16.14 -42.84
CA SER A 22 -14.68 15.27 -43.17
C SER A 22 -13.45 16.14 -43.54
N PRO A 23 -12.20 15.62 -43.45
CA PRO A 23 -11.02 16.45 -43.19
C PRO A 23 -10.10 16.75 -44.39
N ALA A 24 -9.31 17.82 -44.26
CA ALA A 24 -8.10 18.11 -45.03
C ALA A 24 -7.10 18.92 -44.15
N ALA A 25 -5.85 19.11 -44.59
CA ALA A 25 -4.74 19.55 -43.73
C ALA A 25 -3.97 20.80 -44.24
N ALA A 26 -3.32 21.48 -43.28
CA ALA A 26 -2.09 22.30 -43.38
C ALA A 26 -1.95 23.42 -44.44
N GLY A 27 -1.72 24.66 -43.98
CA GLY A 27 -1.10 25.74 -44.76
C GLY A 27 -1.30 27.16 -44.20
N GLY A 28 -0.22 27.96 -44.10
CA GLY A 28 -0.22 29.39 -43.74
C GLY A 28 -0.19 29.68 -42.22
N THR A 29 0.91 30.06 -41.55
CA THR A 29 1.84 31.21 -41.64
C THR A 29 1.41 32.51 -40.92
N ALA A 30 1.84 32.60 -39.65
CA ALA A 30 2.24 33.81 -38.90
C ALA A 30 1.21 34.91 -38.53
N SER A 31 1.50 35.56 -37.38
CA SER A 31 0.69 36.55 -36.65
C SER A 31 -0.65 36.03 -36.10
N GLU A 32 -1.11 36.42 -34.90
CA GLU A 32 -0.61 37.42 -33.94
C GLU A 32 -0.30 36.79 -32.56
N ASN A 33 0.84 37.14 -31.95
CA ASN A 33 1.20 36.66 -30.61
C ASN A 33 0.55 37.53 -29.51
N GLY A 34 -0.73 37.28 -29.25
CA GLY A 34 -1.38 37.67 -27.98
C GLY A 34 -0.81 36.82 -26.83
N GLY A 35 0.38 37.18 -26.34
CA GLY A 35 1.13 36.37 -25.38
C GLY A 35 0.39 36.16 -24.06
N ALA A 36 -0.08 34.94 -23.81
CA ALA A 36 -0.61 34.54 -22.51
C ALA A 36 0.50 34.62 -21.46
N ALA A 37 0.23 35.28 -20.33
CA ALA A 37 1.21 35.45 -19.27
C ALA A 37 1.66 34.09 -18.71
N GLN A 38 2.98 33.90 -18.60
CA GLN A 38 3.57 32.70 -18.00
C GLN A 38 3.21 32.61 -16.51
N ALA A 39 2.88 31.40 -16.04
CA ALA A 39 2.47 31.21 -14.65
C ALA A 39 3.60 31.58 -13.67
N ASN A 40 3.25 32.09 -12.48
CA ASN A 40 4.18 32.71 -11.52
C ASN A 40 5.38 31.82 -11.13
N TYR A 41 5.19 30.50 -11.16
CA TYR A 41 6.17 29.48 -10.79
C TYR A 41 6.55 28.53 -11.95
N ALA A 42 6.11 28.82 -13.18
CA ALA A 42 6.55 28.03 -14.34
C ALA A 42 8.03 28.31 -14.61
N ARG A 43 8.78 27.24 -14.91
CA ARG A 43 10.22 27.34 -15.21
C ARG A 43 10.45 27.94 -16.60
N PRO A 44 11.62 28.55 -16.89
CA PRO A 44 11.90 29.21 -18.17
C PRO A 44 11.72 28.31 -19.40
N PHE A 45 12.02 27.02 -19.28
CA PHE A 45 11.85 26.03 -20.34
C PHE A 45 10.86 24.97 -19.88
N GLU A 46 9.67 24.95 -20.48
CA GLU A 46 8.65 23.96 -20.15
C GLU A 46 8.74 22.71 -21.04
N PRO A 47 8.46 21.53 -20.48
CA PRO A 47 8.38 20.27 -21.23
C PRO A 47 7.10 20.21 -22.11
N PRO A 48 7.03 19.28 -23.09
CA PRO A 48 5.86 19.12 -23.96
C PRO A 48 4.54 18.82 -23.24
N THR A 49 4.57 18.18 -22.06
CA THR A 49 3.40 18.09 -21.16
C THR A 49 3.77 18.52 -19.74
N ARG A 50 2.86 19.29 -19.14
CA ARG A 50 3.03 19.91 -17.82
C ARG A 50 2.65 18.97 -16.67
N PRO A 51 3.25 19.12 -15.47
CA PRO A 51 2.72 18.53 -14.25
C PRO A 51 1.37 19.18 -13.89
N ALA A 52 0.56 18.52 -13.05
CA ALA A 52 -0.67 19.11 -12.55
C ALA A 52 -0.43 20.32 -11.63
N PHE A 53 0.63 20.27 -10.82
CA PHE A 53 1.03 21.31 -9.87
C PHE A 53 2.49 21.71 -10.05
N LEU A 54 2.79 22.98 -9.73
CA LEU A 54 4.13 23.54 -9.72
C LEU A 54 4.66 23.58 -8.27
N PRO A 55 5.77 22.90 -7.93
CA PRO A 55 6.36 23.00 -6.60
C PRO A 55 6.74 24.43 -6.25
N LEU A 56 6.40 24.87 -5.05
CA LEU A 56 6.91 26.13 -4.50
C LEU A 56 8.41 25.97 -4.15
N PRO A 57 9.22 27.04 -4.19
CA PRO A 57 10.61 26.96 -3.79
C PRO A 57 10.72 26.64 -2.27
N PRO A 58 11.69 25.83 -1.83
CA PRO A 58 11.97 25.63 -0.41
C PRO A 58 12.08 26.98 0.33
N GLY A 59 11.44 27.10 1.49
CA GLY A 59 11.30 28.38 2.22
C GLY A 59 10.06 29.20 1.86
N ALA A 60 9.30 28.86 0.80
CA ALA A 60 7.96 29.41 0.59
C ALA A 60 6.89 28.73 1.48
N VAL A 61 7.21 27.60 2.09
CA VAL A 61 6.36 26.88 3.06
C VAL A 61 7.18 26.62 4.31
N GLU A 62 6.76 27.22 5.42
CA GLU A 62 7.41 27.19 6.73
C GLU A 62 6.55 26.39 7.71
N PRO A 63 7.10 25.42 8.47
CA PRO A 63 6.33 24.70 9.47
C PRO A 63 6.07 25.61 10.69
N ALA A 64 4.91 25.43 11.33
CA ALA A 64 4.50 26.14 12.53
C ALA A 64 4.05 25.14 13.63
N GLY A 65 3.85 25.62 14.86
CA GLY A 65 3.37 24.80 15.99
C GLY A 65 4.15 23.51 16.18
N TRP A 66 3.45 22.42 16.51
CA TRP A 66 4.04 21.10 16.77
C TRP A 66 4.95 20.59 15.63
N LEU A 67 4.63 20.93 14.37
CA LEU A 67 5.39 20.52 13.20
C LEU A 67 6.70 21.32 13.08
N ARG A 68 6.74 22.59 13.54
CA ARG A 68 7.98 23.35 13.64
C ARG A 68 8.90 22.74 14.69
N ASP A 69 8.37 22.42 15.87
CA ASP A 69 9.16 21.81 16.95
C ASP A 69 9.74 20.45 16.53
N TRP A 70 9.01 19.67 15.74
CA TRP A 70 9.54 18.44 15.15
C TRP A 70 10.69 18.72 14.15
N CYS A 71 10.57 19.76 13.32
CA CYS A 71 11.63 20.21 12.41
C CYS A 71 12.86 20.80 13.15
N LEU A 72 12.67 21.49 14.27
CA LEU A 72 13.75 22.00 15.12
C LEU A 72 14.49 20.84 15.80
N ALA A 73 13.77 19.84 16.32
CA ALA A 73 14.39 18.63 16.86
C ALA A 73 15.23 17.87 15.80
N ALA A 74 14.80 17.83 14.54
CA ALA A 74 15.57 17.24 13.45
C ALA A 74 16.86 18.01 13.13
N ARG A 75 16.82 19.35 13.16
CA ARG A 75 18.01 20.21 13.05
C ARG A 75 18.99 19.95 14.21
N ASP A 76 18.48 19.95 15.44
CA ASP A 76 19.26 19.83 16.69
C ASP A 76 19.74 18.39 16.99
N GLY A 77 19.34 17.44 16.15
CA GLY A 77 19.83 16.07 16.09
C GLY A 77 20.50 15.79 14.74
N PHE A 78 20.18 14.64 14.13
CA PHE A 78 20.83 14.14 12.92
C PHE A 78 21.03 15.19 11.82
N THR A 79 20.04 16.00 11.46
CA THR A 79 20.12 16.79 10.22
C THR A 79 21.20 17.86 10.28
N GLY A 80 21.39 18.57 11.40
CA GLY A 80 22.54 19.48 11.58
C GLY A 80 23.85 18.77 11.95
N HIS A 81 23.78 17.59 12.58
CA HIS A 81 24.91 17.00 13.29
C HIS A 81 25.42 15.65 12.74
N MET A 82 25.06 15.22 11.51
CA MET A 82 25.58 13.98 10.87
C MET A 82 27.10 13.82 10.96
N ASP A 83 27.85 14.92 10.84
CA ASP A 83 29.32 14.97 10.98
C ASP A 83 29.84 14.46 12.34
N GLN A 84 28.98 14.43 13.37
CA GLN A 84 29.28 13.93 14.71
C GLN A 84 28.84 12.46 14.88
N CYS A 85 27.98 11.94 14.01
CA CYS A 85 27.45 10.57 14.05
C CYS A 85 28.44 9.56 13.45
N ASP A 86 29.06 9.90 12.32
CA ASP A 86 30.14 9.10 11.70
C ASP A 86 31.12 9.96 10.89
N ALA A 87 32.41 9.58 10.92
CA ALA A 87 33.46 10.21 10.13
C ALA A 87 33.27 10.02 8.61
N GLU A 88 32.50 9.02 8.18
CA GLU A 88 32.15 8.85 6.76
C GLU A 88 31.21 9.95 6.24
N PHE A 89 30.38 10.56 7.09
CA PHE A 89 29.59 11.74 6.69
C PHE A 89 30.46 13.00 6.54
N GLN A 90 31.58 13.06 7.27
CA GLN A 90 32.59 14.09 7.04
C GLN A 90 33.27 13.90 5.67
N ARG A 91 33.56 12.64 5.28
CA ARG A 91 34.17 12.26 3.99
C ARG A 91 33.22 12.33 2.79
N ALA A 92 31.91 12.22 3.00
CA ALA A 92 30.90 12.23 1.95
C ALA A 92 31.05 13.46 1.03
N TRP A 93 31.37 13.22 -0.25
CA TRP A 93 31.61 14.24 -1.27
C TRP A 93 32.73 15.27 -0.93
N ALA A 94 33.66 14.95 -0.02
CA ALA A 94 34.78 15.80 0.31
C ALA A 94 35.80 15.91 -0.85
N ALA A 95 36.45 17.07 -1.01
CA ALA A 95 37.31 17.39 -2.16
C ALA A 95 38.57 16.50 -2.31
N ASP A 96 39.01 15.88 -1.20
CA ASP A 96 40.14 14.94 -1.10
C ASP A 96 39.67 13.47 -1.14
N HIS A 97 38.41 13.19 -0.83
CA HIS A 97 37.82 11.86 -0.88
C HIS A 97 37.40 11.52 -2.32
N LYS A 98 38.11 10.57 -2.94
CA LYS A 98 37.95 10.19 -4.35
C LYS A 98 38.05 8.68 -4.51
N MET A 99 36.99 8.02 -4.97
CA MET A 99 37.03 6.58 -5.27
C MET A 99 37.55 6.29 -6.68
N THR A 100 38.43 5.29 -6.77
CA THR A 100 39.03 4.79 -8.01
C THR A 100 39.21 3.28 -7.92
N GLY A 101 39.15 2.59 -9.06
CA GLY A 101 39.19 1.13 -9.13
C GLY A 101 38.09 0.50 -8.28
N GLU A 102 38.43 -0.55 -7.51
CA GLU A 102 37.47 -1.29 -6.69
C GLU A 102 36.67 -0.45 -5.68
N ARG A 103 37.15 0.74 -5.29
CA ARG A 103 36.45 1.63 -4.35
C ARG A 103 35.17 2.24 -4.95
N LEU A 104 34.94 2.11 -6.25
CA LEU A 104 33.67 2.43 -6.93
C LEU A 104 32.53 1.45 -6.55
N MET A 105 32.86 0.28 -5.99
CA MET A 105 31.88 -0.64 -5.41
C MET A 105 31.37 -0.07 -4.08
N TRP A 106 30.06 -0.04 -3.89
CA TRP A 106 29.38 0.50 -2.69
C TRP A 106 30.01 0.01 -1.38
N PHE A 107 30.15 -1.31 -1.22
CA PHE A 107 30.71 -1.96 -0.02
C PHE A 107 32.23 -1.81 0.15
N LYS A 108 32.96 -1.24 -0.82
CA LYS A 108 34.42 -1.01 -0.76
C LYS A 108 34.80 0.48 -0.65
N GLY A 109 33.84 1.40 -0.74
CA GLY A 109 34.13 2.83 -0.56
C GLY A 109 33.13 3.82 -1.18
N ALA A 110 32.18 3.40 -2.02
CA ALA A 110 31.24 4.34 -2.65
C ALA A 110 29.98 4.63 -1.82
N TRP A 111 29.69 3.91 -0.73
CA TRP A 111 28.51 4.17 0.10
C TRP A 111 28.41 5.61 0.68
N PRO A 112 29.49 6.31 1.11
CA PRO A 112 29.34 7.64 1.71
C PRO A 112 28.73 8.69 0.77
N TYR A 113 28.82 8.47 -0.54
CA TYR A 113 28.27 9.35 -1.58
C TYR A 113 26.74 9.23 -1.66
N GLU A 114 26.19 8.03 -1.41
CA GLU A 114 24.75 7.82 -1.19
C GLU A 114 24.29 8.59 0.05
N GLY A 115 24.98 8.36 1.18
CA GLY A 115 24.66 9.00 2.46
C GLY A 115 24.71 10.53 2.39
N GLY A 116 25.74 11.09 1.77
CA GLY A 116 25.82 12.52 1.48
C GLY A 116 24.67 13.01 0.58
N GLY A 117 24.35 12.28 -0.49
CA GLY A 117 23.25 12.61 -1.39
C GLY A 117 21.89 12.72 -0.67
N TYR A 118 21.53 11.75 0.18
CA TYR A 118 20.32 11.84 1.00
C TYR A 118 20.39 12.95 2.04
N TRP A 119 21.50 13.09 2.75
CA TRP A 119 21.64 14.05 3.83
C TRP A 119 21.56 15.49 3.30
N PHE A 120 22.29 15.82 2.22
CA PHE A 120 22.34 17.19 1.70
C PHE A 120 20.98 17.66 1.15
N ASP A 121 20.18 16.76 0.56
CA ASP A 121 18.81 17.03 0.10
C ASP A 121 17.87 17.34 1.28
N GLY A 122 18.00 16.62 2.39
CA GLY A 122 17.29 16.91 3.64
C GLY A 122 17.74 18.22 4.29
N LEU A 123 19.04 18.35 4.52
CA LEU A 123 19.74 19.49 5.14
C LEU A 123 19.38 20.82 4.46
N GLY A 124 19.54 20.91 3.14
CA GLY A 124 19.26 22.13 2.39
C GLY A 124 17.78 22.53 2.46
N ARG A 125 16.87 21.59 2.21
CA ARG A 125 15.42 21.85 2.25
C ARG A 125 14.93 22.21 3.66
N LEU A 126 15.44 21.56 4.70
CA LEU A 126 15.10 21.86 6.09
C LEU A 126 15.59 23.26 6.48
N GLY A 127 16.81 23.63 6.04
CA GLY A 127 17.36 24.96 6.29
C GLY A 127 16.50 26.07 5.70
N TYR A 128 16.09 25.94 4.43
CA TYR A 128 15.16 26.89 3.82
C TYR A 128 13.79 26.90 4.49
N ALA A 129 13.21 25.73 4.80
CA ALA A 129 11.89 25.65 5.45
C ALA A 129 11.87 26.19 6.89
N LEU A 130 12.99 26.14 7.62
CA LEU A 130 13.12 26.73 8.95
C LEU A 130 13.50 28.22 8.95
N HIS A 131 13.99 28.74 7.82
CA HIS A 131 14.81 29.96 7.70
C HIS A 131 16.04 29.94 8.63
N ASP A 132 16.83 28.87 8.52
CA ASP A 132 18.04 28.64 9.30
C ASP A 132 19.30 28.81 8.43
N ASP A 133 19.90 30.01 8.50
CA ASP A 133 21.05 30.41 7.68
C ASP A 133 22.30 29.56 7.95
N GLU A 134 22.48 29.03 9.18
CA GLU A 134 23.62 28.17 9.50
C GLU A 134 23.48 26.80 8.81
N LEU A 135 22.27 26.23 8.82
CA LEU A 135 21.94 24.97 8.16
C LEU A 135 22.02 25.10 6.62
N VAL A 136 21.53 26.23 6.07
CA VAL A 136 21.70 26.57 4.64
C VAL A 136 23.18 26.74 4.28
N ALA A 137 23.99 27.37 5.13
CA ALA A 137 25.43 27.50 4.92
C ALA A 137 26.16 26.15 5.03
N GLN A 138 25.69 25.21 5.86
CA GLN A 138 26.22 23.84 5.93
C GLN A 138 25.94 23.08 4.63
N ALA A 139 24.70 23.15 4.11
CA ALA A 139 24.35 22.59 2.81
C ALA A 139 25.18 23.19 1.68
N ARG A 140 25.37 24.52 1.67
CA ARG A 140 26.21 25.24 0.72
C ARG A 140 27.64 24.68 0.70
N ARG A 141 28.30 24.58 1.87
CA ARG A 141 29.67 24.05 1.99
C ARG A 141 29.78 22.62 1.42
N ARG A 142 28.78 21.77 1.66
CA ARG A 142 28.76 20.38 1.17
C ARG A 142 28.58 20.29 -0.34
N LEU A 143 27.69 21.08 -0.94
CA LEU A 143 27.46 21.06 -2.39
C LEU A 143 28.59 21.76 -3.17
N TYR A 144 29.21 22.80 -2.60
CA TYR A 144 30.35 23.50 -3.21
C TYR A 144 31.59 22.62 -3.32
N ALA A 145 31.84 21.71 -2.36
CA ALA A 145 32.93 20.74 -2.45
C ALA A 145 32.91 19.92 -3.76
N VAL A 146 31.73 19.71 -4.35
CA VAL A 146 31.54 19.15 -5.68
C VAL A 146 31.58 20.23 -6.76
N ALA A 147 30.74 21.26 -6.64
CA ALA A 147 30.53 22.27 -7.69
C ALA A 147 31.80 23.06 -8.05
N ASP A 148 32.68 23.33 -7.08
CA ASP A 148 33.95 24.05 -7.28
C ASP A 148 34.96 23.28 -8.15
N HIS A 149 34.78 21.96 -8.31
CA HIS A 149 35.68 21.09 -9.07
C HIS A 149 35.08 20.53 -10.37
N MET A 150 33.78 20.71 -10.60
CA MET A 150 33.05 20.15 -11.75
C MET A 150 33.47 20.78 -13.08
N HIS A 151 33.84 19.95 -14.05
CA HIS A 151 34.16 20.38 -15.42
C HIS A 151 33.33 19.62 -16.47
N SER A 152 33.32 20.09 -17.72
CA SER A 152 32.48 19.49 -18.77
C SER A 152 32.79 18.02 -19.05
N ASP A 153 34.05 17.60 -18.92
CA ASP A 153 34.48 16.19 -19.10
C ASP A 153 34.17 15.29 -17.88
N SER A 154 33.57 15.81 -16.80
CA SER A 154 33.28 15.01 -15.60
C SER A 154 32.14 14.00 -15.87
N PRO A 155 32.31 12.69 -15.61
CA PRO A 155 31.23 11.71 -15.79
C PRO A 155 30.23 11.83 -14.63
N LEU A 156 29.10 12.49 -14.91
CA LEU A 156 28.18 12.99 -13.89
C LEU A 156 28.96 13.82 -12.85
N PHE A 157 28.70 13.64 -11.55
CA PHE A 157 29.36 14.40 -10.47
C PHE A 157 30.73 13.85 -10.05
N LEU A 158 31.29 12.86 -10.75
CA LEU A 158 32.57 12.22 -10.39
C LEU A 158 33.76 13.00 -10.96
N TRP A 159 33.96 14.25 -10.53
CA TRP A 159 34.85 15.24 -11.18
C TRP A 159 36.34 14.85 -11.27
N TRP A 160 36.79 13.84 -10.52
CA TRP A 160 38.16 13.35 -10.57
C TRP A 160 38.39 12.26 -11.62
N LEU A 161 37.33 11.84 -12.31
CA LEU A 161 37.35 10.93 -13.46
C LEU A 161 37.01 11.72 -14.75
N LYS A 162 37.29 11.13 -15.90
CA LYS A 162 37.04 11.73 -17.22
C LYS A 162 36.13 10.88 -18.11
N SER A 163 35.16 11.53 -18.73
CA SER A 163 34.30 10.95 -19.76
C SER A 163 35.05 10.71 -21.06
N SER A 164 36.19 11.37 -21.28
CA SER A 164 37.07 11.20 -22.43
C SER A 164 38.13 10.09 -22.28
N ASP A 165 38.45 9.65 -21.05
CA ASP A 165 39.50 8.64 -20.80
C ASP A 165 38.91 7.22 -20.85
N PRO A 166 39.37 6.33 -21.74
CA PRO A 166 38.86 4.96 -21.84
C PRO A 166 39.02 4.13 -20.56
N ALA A 167 40.06 4.37 -19.76
CA ALA A 167 40.31 3.63 -18.52
C ALA A 167 39.36 4.07 -17.39
N ASP A 168 39.09 5.39 -17.28
CA ASP A 168 38.09 5.89 -16.34
C ASP A 168 36.69 5.41 -16.73
N ARG A 169 36.31 5.52 -18.02
CA ARG A 169 35.04 5.00 -18.55
C ARG A 169 34.86 3.51 -18.26
N GLU A 170 35.87 2.69 -18.55
CA GLU A 170 35.80 1.26 -18.25
C GLU A 170 35.69 1.03 -16.74
N SER A 171 36.47 1.72 -15.90
CA SER A 171 36.38 1.56 -14.43
C SER A 171 34.96 1.87 -13.88
N ILE A 172 34.27 2.85 -14.47
CA ILE A 172 32.88 3.18 -14.15
C ILE A 172 31.95 2.03 -14.56
N HIS A 173 32.19 1.38 -15.70
CA HIS A 173 31.40 0.22 -16.14
C HIS A 173 31.71 -1.07 -15.35
N THR A 174 32.98 -1.44 -15.16
CA THR A 174 33.36 -2.70 -14.50
C THR A 174 33.18 -2.68 -12.98
N ALA A 175 33.42 -1.55 -12.31
CA ALA A 175 33.52 -1.49 -10.84
C ALA A 175 32.35 -0.79 -10.13
N ALA A 176 31.49 -0.03 -10.82
CA ALA A 176 30.41 0.70 -10.14
C ALA A 176 29.18 -0.15 -9.81
N GLY A 177 28.85 -1.16 -10.63
CA GLY A 177 27.62 -1.96 -10.48
C GLY A 177 26.35 -1.10 -10.40
N GLU A 178 26.27 -0.07 -11.27
CA GLU A 178 25.28 1.02 -11.26
C GLU A 178 25.29 1.94 -9.99
N TRP A 179 25.91 1.53 -8.88
CA TRP A 179 25.79 2.17 -7.56
C TRP A 179 26.42 3.56 -7.43
N SER A 180 27.68 3.75 -7.84
CA SER A 180 28.33 5.09 -7.82
C SER A 180 27.59 6.11 -8.69
N LEU A 181 26.86 5.63 -9.70
CA LEU A 181 26.12 6.44 -10.65
C LEU A 181 24.71 6.76 -10.14
N TRP A 182 24.08 5.82 -9.42
CA TRP A 182 22.90 6.07 -8.59
C TRP A 182 23.16 7.17 -7.56
N ALA A 183 24.31 7.14 -6.87
CA ALA A 183 24.65 8.16 -5.87
C ALA A 183 24.76 9.57 -6.48
N CYS A 184 25.18 9.68 -7.75
CA CYS A 184 25.13 10.93 -8.50
C CYS A 184 23.69 11.46 -8.66
N GLY A 185 22.70 10.59 -8.87
CA GLY A 185 21.29 11.00 -8.97
C GLY A 185 20.72 11.53 -7.65
N LEU A 186 21.19 11.01 -6.52
CA LEU A 186 20.84 11.50 -5.19
C LEU A 186 21.45 12.90 -4.93
N LEU A 187 22.74 13.09 -5.24
CA LEU A 187 23.36 14.41 -5.16
C LEU A 187 22.68 15.42 -6.12
N GLY A 188 22.35 15.00 -7.34
CA GLY A 188 21.62 15.84 -8.29
C GLY A 188 20.28 16.32 -7.74
N ARG A 189 19.57 15.49 -6.96
CA ARG A 189 18.33 15.87 -6.26
C ARG A 189 18.57 16.90 -5.17
N ALA A 190 19.65 16.75 -4.40
CA ALA A 190 20.08 17.75 -3.42
C ALA A 190 20.40 19.09 -4.09
N MET A 191 21.13 19.07 -5.22
CA MET A 191 21.44 20.26 -6.01
C MET A 191 20.17 20.90 -6.60
N SER A 192 19.22 20.10 -7.12
CA SER A 192 17.92 20.59 -7.60
C SER A 192 17.14 21.30 -6.50
N GLY A 193 17.09 20.70 -5.30
CA GLY A 193 16.41 21.27 -4.13
C GLY A 193 17.07 22.55 -3.62
N PHE A 194 18.40 22.55 -3.50
CA PHE A 194 19.15 23.72 -3.08
C PHE A 194 19.06 24.87 -4.08
N TYR A 195 19.18 24.57 -5.39
CA TYR A 195 18.99 25.56 -6.44
C TYR A 195 17.60 26.19 -6.39
N ALA A 196 16.55 25.37 -6.24
CA ALA A 196 15.17 25.86 -6.15
C ALA A 196 14.94 26.81 -4.96
N GLY A 197 15.67 26.66 -3.84
CA GLY A 197 15.60 27.57 -2.69
C GLY A 197 16.50 28.81 -2.78
N SER A 198 17.52 28.80 -3.64
CA SER A 198 18.59 29.83 -3.67
C SER A 198 18.70 30.64 -4.95
N GLY A 199 18.27 30.10 -6.09
CA GLY A 199 18.62 30.64 -7.41
C GLY A 199 20.12 30.54 -7.75
N ASP A 200 20.89 29.70 -7.04
CA ASP A 200 22.35 29.66 -7.11
C ASP A 200 22.88 29.11 -8.44
N LYS A 201 23.35 30.02 -9.30
CA LYS A 201 23.85 29.70 -10.63
C LYS A 201 25.09 28.80 -10.62
N HIS A 202 25.86 28.73 -9.54
CA HIS A 202 27.03 27.85 -9.45
C HIS A 202 26.59 26.38 -9.35
N ILE A 203 25.60 26.11 -8.49
CA ILE A 203 24.97 24.79 -8.37
C ILE A 203 24.30 24.38 -9.69
N LEU A 204 23.62 25.32 -10.37
CA LEU A 204 23.03 25.04 -11.68
C LEU A 204 24.10 24.72 -12.74
N GLN A 205 25.22 25.44 -12.76
CA GLN A 205 26.32 25.18 -13.70
C GLN A 205 26.97 23.82 -13.47
N ALA A 206 27.10 23.38 -12.21
CA ALA A 206 27.57 22.04 -11.87
C ALA A 206 26.61 20.94 -12.38
N MET A 207 25.29 21.15 -12.30
CA MET A 207 24.30 20.25 -12.87
C MET A 207 24.34 20.23 -14.42
N GLU A 208 24.59 21.37 -15.07
CA GLU A 208 24.81 21.39 -16.52
C GLU A 208 26.06 20.57 -16.91
N ASN A 209 27.19 20.79 -16.23
CA ASN A 209 28.43 20.07 -16.49
C ASN A 209 28.25 18.55 -16.38
N ALA A 210 27.49 18.09 -15.38
CA ALA A 210 27.21 16.67 -15.14
C ALA A 210 26.32 16.02 -16.22
N TYR A 211 25.36 16.75 -16.81
CA TYR A 211 24.32 16.16 -17.67
C TYR A 211 24.39 16.54 -19.16
N ALA A 212 24.99 17.68 -19.51
CA ALA A 212 24.93 18.22 -20.87
C ALA A 212 25.97 17.62 -21.85
N THR A 213 27.14 17.21 -21.36
CA THR A 213 28.31 17.01 -22.23
C THR A 213 28.29 15.70 -23.02
N ASP A 214 28.08 14.55 -22.37
CA ASP A 214 27.88 13.26 -23.05
C ASP A 214 26.36 13.02 -23.23
N PRO A 215 25.81 12.94 -24.46
CA PRO A 215 24.40 12.64 -24.70
C PRO A 215 24.01 11.21 -24.29
N ASN A 216 24.95 10.41 -23.79
CA ASN A 216 24.72 9.10 -23.18
C ASN A 216 24.75 9.14 -21.64
N SER A 217 24.89 10.32 -21.02
CA SER A 217 24.94 10.54 -19.57
C SER A 217 23.85 9.77 -18.83
N LEU A 218 22.59 9.87 -19.29
CA LEU A 218 21.42 9.25 -18.67
C LEU A 218 21.14 7.79 -19.06
N ARG A 219 21.89 7.19 -20.01
CA ARG A 219 21.52 5.88 -20.58
C ARG A 219 22.65 4.84 -20.65
N ALA A 220 23.89 5.26 -20.86
CA ALA A 220 25.05 4.35 -20.95
C ALA A 220 26.09 4.64 -19.86
N ILE A 221 26.29 5.92 -19.49
CA ILE A 221 27.08 6.27 -18.31
C ILE A 221 26.30 5.93 -17.06
N SER A 222 25.12 6.54 -16.82
CA SER A 222 24.44 6.39 -15.53
C SER A 222 23.91 4.99 -15.26
N GLN A 223 23.35 4.31 -16.26
CA GLN A 223 22.65 3.00 -16.19
C GLN A 223 21.48 2.89 -15.17
N SER A 224 21.30 3.90 -14.32
CA SER A 224 20.26 4.07 -13.30
C SER A 224 19.36 5.28 -13.64
N VAL A 225 18.05 5.16 -13.39
CA VAL A 225 17.08 6.26 -13.66
C VAL A 225 17.02 7.33 -12.57
N SER A 226 17.75 7.17 -11.46
CA SER A 226 17.81 8.17 -10.37
C SER A 226 18.27 9.57 -10.83
N ASN A 227 19.12 9.63 -11.86
CA ASN A 227 19.58 10.87 -12.51
C ASN A 227 18.53 11.55 -13.41
N LEU A 228 17.43 10.88 -13.75
CA LEU A 228 16.45 11.40 -14.70
C LEU A 228 15.72 12.66 -14.18
N CYS A 229 15.31 12.65 -12.91
CA CYS A 229 14.66 13.82 -12.29
C CYS A 229 15.57 15.06 -12.24
N PRO A 230 16.80 15.01 -11.66
CA PRO A 230 17.66 16.19 -11.58
C PRO A 230 18.17 16.68 -12.94
N ALA A 231 18.38 15.80 -13.93
CA ALA A 231 18.72 16.24 -15.28
C ALA A 231 17.54 16.97 -15.96
N PHE A 232 16.32 16.48 -15.77
CA PHE A 232 15.11 17.17 -16.22
C PHE A 232 14.89 18.51 -15.50
N ASP A 233 15.14 18.58 -14.19
CA ASP A 233 15.12 19.83 -13.44
C ASP A 233 16.13 20.85 -14.01
N ALA A 234 17.38 20.43 -14.23
CA ALA A 234 18.41 21.27 -14.84
C ALA A 234 18.01 21.77 -16.23
N TYR A 235 17.45 20.90 -17.09
CA TYR A 235 16.93 21.32 -18.40
C TYR A 235 15.85 22.40 -18.26
N CYS A 236 14.87 22.22 -17.38
CA CYS A 236 13.74 23.16 -17.28
C CYS A 236 14.18 24.58 -16.86
N TRP A 237 15.31 24.70 -16.16
CA TRP A 237 15.90 25.98 -15.76
C TRP A 237 16.86 26.58 -16.80
N THR A 238 17.53 25.77 -17.61
CA THR A 238 18.63 26.19 -18.51
C THR A 238 18.30 26.16 -20.00
N GLY A 239 17.37 25.29 -20.41
CA GLY A 239 17.06 24.99 -21.81
C GLY A 239 18.17 24.23 -22.53
N ASN A 240 19.17 23.71 -21.79
CA ASN A 240 20.42 23.25 -22.36
C ASN A 240 20.22 22.12 -23.40
N PRO A 241 20.68 22.29 -24.66
CA PRO A 241 20.43 21.35 -25.74
C PRO A 241 21.20 20.02 -25.58
N GLY A 242 22.29 20.01 -24.81
CA GLY A 242 22.99 18.78 -24.44
C GLY A 242 22.15 17.90 -23.52
N ILE A 243 21.56 18.50 -22.48
CA ILE A 243 20.65 17.80 -21.55
C ILE A 243 19.39 17.32 -22.29
N ALA A 244 18.81 18.15 -23.15
CA ALA A 244 17.69 17.75 -24.00
C ALA A 244 18.02 16.54 -24.89
N LYS A 245 19.23 16.48 -25.45
CA LYS A 245 19.72 15.36 -26.25
C LYS A 245 19.94 14.09 -25.40
N ALA A 246 20.38 14.22 -24.15
CA ALA A 246 20.48 13.10 -23.22
C ALA A 246 19.10 12.54 -22.80
N LEU A 247 18.13 13.43 -22.52
CA LEU A 247 16.75 13.06 -22.24
C LEU A 247 16.09 12.36 -23.43
N ASP A 248 16.27 12.88 -24.65
CA ASP A 248 15.83 12.21 -25.89
C ASP A 248 16.51 10.84 -26.10
N GLY A 249 17.81 10.77 -25.83
CA GLY A 249 18.60 9.54 -25.95
C GLY A 249 18.13 8.39 -25.04
N LEU A 250 17.50 8.70 -23.91
CA LEU A 250 16.89 7.73 -23.00
C LEU A 250 15.39 7.50 -23.30
N LEU A 251 14.61 8.57 -23.46
CA LEU A 251 13.15 8.52 -23.39
C LEU A 251 12.44 8.31 -24.74
N LYS A 252 13.03 8.75 -25.85
CA LYS A 252 12.44 8.65 -27.20
C LYS A 252 12.89 7.41 -27.98
N GLN A 253 13.73 6.55 -27.41
CA GLN A 253 14.16 5.31 -28.07
C GLN A 253 13.19 4.13 -27.80
N GLU A 254 12.86 3.39 -28.86
CA GLU A 254 12.09 2.15 -28.77
C GLU A 254 12.88 1.01 -28.09
N LYS A 255 12.21 -0.10 -27.79
CA LYS A 255 12.63 -1.10 -26.78
C LYS A 255 13.95 -1.86 -27.03
N GLY A 256 14.66 -1.64 -28.13
CA GLY A 256 15.81 -2.45 -28.54
C GLY A 256 17.20 -2.03 -28.03
N ALA A 257 17.34 -0.89 -27.33
CA ALA A 257 18.65 -0.26 -27.09
C ALA A 257 18.97 0.16 -25.63
N LEU A 258 18.14 -0.25 -24.66
CA LEU A 258 18.37 0.04 -23.23
C LEU A 258 18.68 -1.23 -22.44
N LEU A 259 19.50 -1.09 -21.39
CA LEU A 259 19.81 -2.16 -20.44
C LEU A 259 18.54 -2.65 -19.70
N PRO A 260 18.46 -3.92 -19.25
CA PRO A 260 17.29 -4.44 -18.55
C PRO A 260 16.86 -3.65 -17.31
N ALA A 261 17.81 -3.10 -16.55
CA ALA A 261 17.54 -2.23 -15.39
C ALA A 261 16.76 -0.96 -15.79
N LEU A 262 17.21 -0.27 -16.85
CA LEU A 262 16.51 0.85 -17.49
C LEU A 262 15.21 0.42 -18.22
N GLY A 263 15.03 -0.88 -18.48
CA GLY A 263 13.89 -1.43 -19.22
C GLY A 263 12.69 -1.80 -18.35
N ARG A 264 12.91 -2.36 -17.15
CA ARG A 264 11.88 -3.05 -16.34
C ARG A 264 10.67 -2.17 -16.02
N TYR A 265 10.90 -0.96 -15.51
CA TYR A 265 9.84 -0.12 -14.95
C TYR A 265 9.22 0.89 -15.93
N ARG A 266 9.69 0.96 -17.20
CA ARG A 266 9.19 1.92 -18.21
C ARG A 266 7.78 1.64 -18.74
N GLN A 267 7.11 0.60 -18.25
CA GLN A 267 5.79 0.14 -18.66
C GLN A 267 4.94 -0.15 -17.41
N PRO A 268 3.61 0.02 -17.44
CA PRO A 268 2.75 -0.33 -16.32
C PRO A 268 2.76 -1.84 -16.03
N PRO A 269 2.75 -2.26 -14.76
CA PRO A 269 2.58 -3.65 -14.39
C PRO A 269 1.16 -4.13 -14.68
N GLU A 270 0.99 -5.45 -14.82
CA GLU A 270 -0.34 -6.04 -14.85
C GLU A 270 -0.86 -6.23 -13.41
N LEU A 271 -1.87 -5.44 -13.03
CA LEU A 271 -2.44 -5.41 -11.67
C LEU A 271 -3.59 -6.41 -11.45
N LYS A 272 -3.64 -7.51 -12.22
CA LYS A 272 -4.68 -8.54 -12.08
C LYS A 272 -4.37 -9.46 -10.89
N PRO A 273 -5.37 -9.83 -10.06
CA PRO A 273 -5.22 -10.92 -9.11
C PRO A 273 -4.73 -12.21 -9.78
N GLY A 274 -3.82 -12.92 -9.11
CA GLY A 274 -3.17 -14.13 -9.64
C GLY A 274 -1.97 -13.87 -10.55
N THR A 275 -1.77 -12.65 -11.07
CA THR A 275 -0.51 -12.29 -11.74
C THR A 275 0.64 -12.33 -10.73
N THR A 276 1.75 -12.95 -11.12
CA THR A 276 2.99 -13.01 -10.33
C THR A 276 4.04 -12.10 -10.95
N VAL A 277 4.74 -11.36 -10.11
CA VAL A 277 5.84 -10.46 -10.48
C VAL A 277 7.04 -10.71 -9.57
N ASP A 278 8.25 -10.60 -10.11
CA ASP A 278 9.46 -10.63 -9.29
C ASP A 278 9.55 -9.36 -8.44
N ASN A 279 9.80 -9.52 -7.14
CA ASN A 279 10.00 -8.39 -6.24
C ASN A 279 11.36 -7.70 -6.46
N GLU A 280 11.63 -6.69 -5.65
CA GLU A 280 12.89 -5.96 -5.67
C GLU A 280 13.18 -5.36 -4.28
N HIS A 281 14.44 -4.98 -4.04
CA HIS A 281 14.82 -4.14 -2.91
C HIS A 281 14.03 -2.82 -2.98
N VAL A 282 13.35 -2.43 -1.90
CA VAL A 282 12.24 -1.46 -1.99
C VAL A 282 12.74 -0.03 -2.25
N VAL A 283 13.88 0.35 -1.69
CA VAL A 283 14.55 1.63 -2.00
C VAL A 283 14.88 1.69 -3.48
N ALA A 284 15.52 0.63 -4.01
CA ALA A 284 15.83 0.48 -5.43
C ALA A 284 14.57 0.55 -6.30
N PHE A 285 13.49 -0.11 -5.90
CA PHE A 285 12.21 -0.11 -6.60
C PHE A 285 11.57 1.28 -6.66
N ILE A 286 11.46 2.00 -5.53
CA ILE A 286 10.80 3.32 -5.45
C ILE A 286 11.56 4.35 -6.28
N GLU A 287 12.88 4.40 -6.12
CA GLU A 287 13.76 5.32 -6.84
C GLU A 287 13.92 4.94 -8.34
N CYS A 288 13.66 3.68 -8.73
CA CYS A 288 13.64 3.26 -10.15
C CYS A 288 12.26 3.26 -10.84
N THR A 289 11.16 3.42 -10.09
CA THR A 289 9.80 3.51 -10.65
C THR A 289 9.30 4.94 -10.74
N THR A 290 9.53 5.75 -9.69
CA THR A 290 9.08 7.16 -9.62
C THR A 290 9.57 8.04 -10.77
N PRO A 291 10.86 8.01 -11.19
CA PRO A 291 11.37 8.92 -12.22
C PRO A 291 10.72 8.76 -13.59
N TRP A 292 10.03 7.65 -13.87
CA TRP A 292 9.28 7.51 -15.12
C TRP A 292 8.13 8.51 -15.26
N ALA A 293 7.72 9.20 -14.20
CA ALA A 293 6.85 10.37 -14.30
C ALA A 293 7.44 11.48 -15.21
N VAL A 294 8.77 11.65 -15.24
CA VAL A 294 9.48 12.54 -16.19
C VAL A 294 9.33 12.07 -17.63
N GLY A 295 9.29 10.74 -17.85
CA GLY A 295 9.05 10.15 -19.16
C GLY A 295 7.73 10.63 -19.79
N TYR A 296 6.68 10.81 -18.97
CA TYR A 296 5.44 11.42 -19.42
C TYR A 296 5.64 12.90 -19.76
N LEU A 297 6.15 13.71 -18.83
CA LEU A 297 6.36 15.16 -19.04
C LEU A 297 7.13 15.46 -20.33
N TRP A 298 8.22 14.72 -20.56
CA TRP A 298 9.12 14.92 -21.69
C TRP A 298 8.57 14.47 -23.05
N THR A 299 7.74 13.42 -23.08
CA THR A 299 7.30 12.79 -24.35
C THR A 299 5.82 12.99 -24.66
N GLY A 300 5.01 13.40 -23.68
CA GLY A 300 3.56 13.38 -23.73
C GLY A 300 2.92 11.98 -23.62
N ASP A 301 3.71 10.90 -23.61
CA ASP A 301 3.19 9.54 -23.55
C ASP A 301 2.75 9.17 -22.12
N VAL A 302 1.43 9.21 -21.91
CA VAL A 302 0.77 8.88 -20.64
C VAL A 302 1.05 7.44 -20.16
N ARG A 303 1.57 6.54 -21.00
CA ARG A 303 2.03 5.20 -20.56
C ARG A 303 3.15 5.29 -19.53
N TYR A 304 4.01 6.32 -19.57
CA TYR A 304 5.07 6.53 -18.59
C TYR A 304 4.54 6.95 -17.21
N LEU A 305 3.54 7.85 -17.17
CA LEU A 305 2.88 8.21 -15.89
C LEU A 305 2.10 7.02 -15.33
N ARG A 306 1.37 6.29 -16.20
CA ARG A 306 0.69 5.04 -15.82
C ARG A 306 1.66 3.96 -15.34
N ALA A 307 2.91 3.97 -15.82
CA ALA A 307 3.95 3.08 -15.31
C ALA A 307 4.37 3.47 -13.90
N ALA A 308 4.81 4.72 -13.69
CA ALA A 308 5.25 5.21 -12.38
C ALA A 308 4.15 5.06 -11.31
N VAL A 309 2.90 5.46 -11.62
CA VAL A 309 1.75 5.28 -10.72
C VAL A 309 1.40 3.79 -10.55
N GLY A 310 1.41 3.00 -11.63
CA GLY A 310 1.03 1.58 -11.62
C GLY A 310 1.94 0.69 -10.76
N TRP A 311 3.24 0.98 -10.71
CA TRP A 311 4.18 0.25 -9.83
C TRP A 311 3.99 0.59 -8.34
N HIS A 312 3.52 1.79 -8.01
CA HIS A 312 3.10 2.09 -6.63
C HIS A 312 1.74 1.47 -6.29
N ASP A 313 0.82 1.40 -7.26
CA ASP A 313 -0.47 0.71 -7.15
C ASP A 313 -0.32 -0.83 -7.08
N LEU A 314 0.86 -1.37 -7.39
CA LEU A 314 1.26 -2.75 -7.08
C LEU A 314 1.63 -2.90 -5.60
N LEU A 315 2.50 -2.04 -5.06
CA LEU A 315 2.94 -2.11 -3.65
C LEU A 315 1.75 -2.08 -2.67
N GLU A 316 0.73 -1.24 -2.95
CA GLU A 316 -0.53 -1.22 -2.20
C GLU A 316 -1.20 -2.60 -2.08
N ARG A 317 -1.13 -3.40 -3.14
CA ARG A 317 -1.84 -4.67 -3.25
C ARG A 317 -1.06 -5.85 -2.67
N VAL A 318 0.28 -5.76 -2.65
CA VAL A 318 1.14 -6.92 -2.36
C VAL A 318 1.99 -6.79 -1.11
N ALA A 319 2.21 -5.56 -0.61
CA ALA A 319 3.19 -5.31 0.45
C ALA A 319 2.80 -4.23 1.46
N MET A 320 1.74 -3.45 1.28
CA MET A 320 1.47 -2.31 2.16
C MET A 320 1.21 -2.72 3.62
N GLN A 321 1.91 -2.08 4.56
CA GLN A 321 1.63 -2.22 6.00
C GLN A 321 0.58 -1.20 6.45
N PRO A 322 -0.17 -1.44 7.55
CA PRO A 322 -1.15 -0.49 8.07
C PRO A 322 -0.60 0.91 8.39
N HIS A 323 0.71 1.07 8.61
CA HIS A 323 1.37 2.37 8.83
C HIS A 323 1.70 3.15 7.55
N GLY A 324 1.27 2.69 6.37
CA GLY A 324 1.35 3.46 5.12
C GLY A 324 2.72 3.45 4.42
N VAL A 325 3.60 2.53 4.79
CA VAL A 325 4.86 2.24 4.08
C VAL A 325 4.86 0.74 3.76
N PRO A 326 5.33 0.30 2.58
CA PRO A 326 5.40 -1.12 2.26
C PRO A 326 6.25 -1.92 3.26
N VAL A 327 5.97 -3.22 3.36
CA VAL A 327 6.91 -4.22 3.83
C VAL A 327 8.21 -4.06 3.05
N SER A 328 9.29 -3.90 3.80
CA SER A 328 10.66 -3.88 3.31
C SER A 328 11.55 -4.41 4.43
N ASP A 329 11.84 -5.71 4.34
CA ASP A 329 13.00 -6.29 5.00
C ASP A 329 14.10 -6.32 3.92
N GLU A 330 14.60 -5.14 3.54
CA GLU A 330 15.24 -4.87 2.24
C GLU A 330 14.30 -5.06 1.02
N TYR A 331 13.65 -6.23 0.88
CA TYR A 331 12.79 -6.61 -0.25
C TYR A 331 11.29 -6.56 0.08
N TYR A 332 10.46 -6.15 -0.89
CA TYR A 332 9.01 -6.16 -0.69
C TYR A 332 8.41 -7.56 -0.71
N GLY A 333 7.38 -7.78 0.10
CA GLY A 333 6.65 -9.05 0.16
C GLY A 333 5.38 -8.91 0.98
N PRO A 334 4.65 -10.02 1.25
CA PRO A 334 3.33 -9.97 1.86
C PRO A 334 3.31 -9.25 3.22
N THR A 335 2.32 -8.36 3.38
CA THR A 335 1.90 -7.70 4.63
C THR A 335 1.88 -8.66 5.80
N GLY A 336 2.38 -8.22 6.96
CA GLY A 336 2.41 -9.05 8.17
C GLY A 336 2.87 -8.31 9.41
N ALA A 337 2.35 -8.73 10.57
CA ALA A 337 2.47 -8.02 11.84
C ALA A 337 3.92 -7.86 12.33
N PHE A 338 4.77 -8.79 11.92
CA PHE A 338 6.18 -8.89 12.30
C PHE A 338 7.12 -8.74 11.10
N ARG A 339 6.64 -8.13 10.00
CA ARG A 339 7.46 -7.73 8.86
C ARG A 339 7.95 -6.28 9.03
N GLY A 340 9.18 -6.00 8.63
CA GLY A 340 9.78 -4.68 8.69
C GLY A 340 9.33 -3.73 7.58
N SER A 341 9.57 -2.45 7.81
CA SER A 341 9.77 -1.41 6.79
C SER A 341 11.08 -0.71 7.12
N GLU A 342 11.96 -0.53 6.11
CA GLU A 342 13.24 0.16 6.26
C GLU A 342 13.05 1.67 6.47
N THR A 343 13.91 2.31 7.26
CA THR A 343 13.91 3.78 7.42
C THR A 343 14.19 4.51 6.09
N CYS A 344 14.98 3.95 5.18
CA CYS A 344 15.15 4.51 3.83
C CYS A 344 13.84 4.54 3.03
N ASP A 345 12.99 3.51 3.16
CA ASP A 345 11.70 3.44 2.47
C ASP A 345 10.67 4.41 3.03
N VAL A 346 10.72 4.75 4.32
CA VAL A 346 9.89 5.83 4.87
C VAL A 346 10.18 7.14 4.13
N ALA A 347 11.47 7.47 3.97
CA ALA A 347 11.91 8.66 3.25
C ALA A 347 11.60 8.59 1.73
N GLY A 348 11.96 7.48 1.08
CA GLY A 348 11.77 7.27 -0.35
C GLY A 348 10.29 7.22 -0.74
N TYR A 349 9.44 6.55 0.05
CA TYR A 349 8.01 6.48 -0.22
C TYR A 349 7.35 7.85 -0.08
N ILE A 350 7.63 8.62 0.98
CA ILE A 350 7.11 10.00 1.13
C ILE A 350 7.54 10.89 -0.06
N TRP A 351 8.82 10.85 -0.44
CA TRP A 351 9.34 11.54 -1.63
C TRP A 351 8.56 11.15 -2.90
N SER A 352 8.41 9.84 -3.16
CA SER A 352 7.73 9.35 -4.36
C SER A 352 6.28 9.79 -4.45
N GLN A 353 5.56 9.81 -3.32
CA GLN A 353 4.16 10.20 -3.32
C GLN A 353 3.99 11.70 -3.57
N VAL A 354 4.84 12.58 -3.01
CA VAL A 354 4.73 14.02 -3.31
C VAL A 354 5.16 14.36 -4.74
N VAL A 355 6.12 13.62 -5.34
CA VAL A 355 6.47 13.75 -6.76
C VAL A 355 5.33 13.27 -7.67
N LEU A 356 4.75 12.10 -7.39
CA LEU A 356 3.62 11.57 -8.15
C LEU A 356 2.37 12.46 -8.01
N LEU A 357 2.15 13.06 -6.83
CA LEU A 357 1.08 14.04 -6.59
C LEU A 357 1.28 15.29 -7.47
N ALA A 358 2.49 15.86 -7.50
CA ALA A 358 2.78 17.04 -8.31
C ALA A 358 2.55 16.79 -9.81
N VAL A 359 2.97 15.62 -10.32
CA VAL A 359 2.82 15.28 -11.75
C VAL A 359 1.39 14.89 -12.13
N SER A 360 0.74 14.00 -11.37
CA SER A 360 -0.59 13.45 -11.72
C SER A 360 -1.77 14.31 -11.25
N GLY A 361 -1.58 15.11 -10.21
CA GLY A 361 -2.65 15.80 -9.49
C GLY A 361 -3.54 14.87 -8.63
N GLU A 362 -3.32 13.55 -8.63
CA GLU A 362 -4.17 12.59 -7.94
C GLU A 362 -4.00 12.67 -6.41
N GLY A 363 -4.97 13.26 -5.71
CA GLY A 363 -4.94 13.50 -4.26
C GLY A 363 -4.76 12.25 -3.39
N ARG A 364 -5.01 11.05 -3.92
CA ARG A 364 -4.72 9.78 -3.22
C ARG A 364 -3.22 9.59 -2.95
N MET A 365 -2.33 10.22 -3.72
CA MET A 365 -0.90 10.28 -3.41
C MET A 365 -0.65 11.13 -2.16
N GLY A 366 -1.42 12.21 -1.96
CA GLY A 366 -1.42 12.98 -0.71
C GLY A 366 -1.91 12.16 0.49
N ASP A 367 -2.94 11.32 0.30
CA ASP A 367 -3.42 10.40 1.35
C ASP A 367 -2.34 9.38 1.77
N ARG A 368 -1.61 8.82 0.79
CA ARG A 368 -0.46 7.93 1.03
C ARG A 368 0.69 8.65 1.73
N ALA A 369 1.05 9.85 1.26
CA ALA A 369 2.11 10.67 1.84
C ALA A 369 1.80 11.01 3.32
N GLU A 370 0.56 11.39 3.64
CA GLU A 370 0.12 11.64 5.02
C GLU A 370 0.14 10.38 5.87
N ARG A 371 -0.34 9.24 5.36
CA ARG A 371 -0.33 7.99 6.13
C ARG A 371 1.11 7.53 6.44
N ALA A 372 2.03 7.62 5.49
CA ALA A 372 3.44 7.34 5.71
C ALA A 372 4.08 8.33 6.71
N PHE A 373 3.84 9.63 6.50
CA PHE A 373 4.47 10.70 7.27
C PHE A 373 4.05 10.71 8.74
N PHE A 374 2.76 10.63 9.05
CA PHE A 374 2.27 10.72 10.44
C PHE A 374 2.40 9.44 11.25
N ASN A 375 2.64 8.29 10.61
CA ASN A 375 2.79 7.00 11.29
C ASN A 375 4.22 6.50 11.25
N ALA A 376 4.73 6.17 10.06
CA ALA A 376 6.06 5.58 9.91
C ALA A 376 7.17 6.62 10.16
N GLY A 377 6.99 7.87 9.73
CA GLY A 377 7.91 8.99 9.97
C GLY A 377 8.40 9.11 11.43
N PRO A 378 7.51 9.39 12.40
CA PRO A 378 7.89 9.51 13.81
C PRO A 378 8.28 8.16 14.45
N ALA A 379 7.76 7.04 13.96
CA ALA A 379 8.04 5.71 14.50
C ALA A 379 9.44 5.16 14.16
N THR A 380 10.20 5.86 13.31
CA THR A 380 11.53 5.46 12.81
C THR A 380 12.70 6.07 13.61
N VAL A 381 12.47 7.16 14.34
CA VAL A 381 13.50 8.02 14.94
C VAL A 381 13.11 8.46 16.36
N SER A 382 14.08 8.67 17.26
CA SER A 382 13.81 9.23 18.58
C SER A 382 13.41 10.71 18.49
N ARG A 383 12.65 11.19 19.48
CA ARG A 383 12.09 12.56 19.50
C ARG A 383 13.13 13.67 19.43
N ASP A 384 14.36 13.39 19.88
CA ASP A 384 15.52 14.27 19.87
C ASP A 384 16.44 14.10 18.64
N PHE A 385 16.07 13.22 17.69
CA PHE A 385 16.85 12.87 16.50
C PHE A 385 18.31 12.47 16.80
N LYS A 386 18.55 11.74 17.89
CA LYS A 386 19.89 11.21 18.23
C LYS A 386 20.00 9.70 18.17
N THR A 387 18.88 9.00 17.99
CA THR A 387 18.84 7.56 17.69
C THR A 387 17.74 7.22 16.70
N HIS A 388 17.91 6.15 15.93
CA HIS A 388 16.90 5.65 14.98
C HIS A 388 16.92 4.12 14.90
N VAL A 389 15.86 3.53 14.34
CA VAL A 389 15.85 2.12 13.93
C VAL A 389 16.26 1.97 12.47
N TYR A 390 16.77 0.80 12.09
CA TYR A 390 16.89 0.41 10.68
C TYR A 390 15.53 -0.08 10.16
N PHE A 391 14.90 -1.01 10.89
CA PHE A 391 13.58 -1.54 10.60
C PHE A 391 12.56 -1.16 11.68
N GLN A 392 11.35 -0.78 11.25
CA GLN A 392 10.18 -0.69 12.11
C GLN A 392 9.13 -1.73 11.71
N SER A 393 8.40 -2.27 12.70
CA SER A 393 7.30 -3.23 12.46
C SER A 393 5.97 -2.76 13.06
N PRO A 394 4.83 -3.25 12.54
CA PRO A 394 3.51 -3.03 13.12
C PRO A 394 3.43 -3.48 14.59
N ASN A 395 3.96 -4.68 14.87
CA ASN A 395 4.08 -5.23 16.21
C ASN A 395 5.56 -5.39 16.62
N ARG A 396 5.91 -4.89 17.80
CA ARG A 396 7.24 -4.99 18.45
C ARG A 396 7.03 -5.04 19.96
N PHE A 397 7.17 -6.20 20.58
CA PHE A 397 6.77 -6.43 21.98
C PHE A 397 7.93 -6.75 22.94
N ALA A 398 9.10 -7.09 22.42
CA ALA A 398 10.29 -7.46 23.19
C ALA A 398 11.56 -6.90 22.54
N TYR A 399 12.63 -6.76 23.33
CA TYR A 399 13.96 -6.47 22.78
C TYR A 399 14.37 -7.57 21.79
N GLY A 400 14.95 -7.18 20.66
CA GLY A 400 15.35 -8.10 19.59
C GLY A 400 14.18 -8.81 18.89
N SER A 401 12.96 -8.26 18.96
CA SER A 401 11.79 -8.77 18.27
C SER A 401 11.21 -7.77 17.26
N PRO A 402 10.85 -8.21 16.03
CA PRO A 402 11.13 -9.52 15.44
C PRO A 402 12.62 -9.69 15.06
N ASP A 403 13.06 -10.93 14.82
CA ASP A 403 14.32 -11.16 14.09
C ASP A 403 14.04 -11.06 12.59
N PHE A 404 14.23 -9.85 12.04
CA PHE A 404 13.96 -9.55 10.63
C PHE A 404 14.80 -10.47 9.71
N PRO A 405 14.27 -10.92 8.56
CA PRO A 405 14.92 -11.93 7.71
C PRO A 405 16.24 -11.48 7.10
N HIS A 406 16.43 -10.17 6.94
CA HIS A 406 17.49 -9.55 6.15
C HIS A 406 18.12 -8.36 6.91
N GLY A 407 19.10 -7.70 6.29
CA GLY A 407 19.75 -6.51 6.87
C GLY A 407 20.42 -6.77 8.23
N PRO A 408 20.44 -5.78 9.15
CA PRO A 408 20.93 -5.96 10.53
C PRO A 408 20.01 -6.81 11.44
N ARG A 409 19.00 -7.51 10.89
CA ARG A 409 18.08 -8.42 11.60
C ARG A 409 17.50 -7.83 12.89
N ALA A 410 17.32 -8.62 13.97
CA ALA A 410 16.83 -8.17 15.28
C ALA A 410 17.50 -6.88 15.83
N TYR A 411 18.79 -6.66 15.54
CA TYR A 411 19.49 -5.44 15.96
C TYR A 411 18.97 -4.20 15.21
N GLY A 412 18.58 -4.35 13.94
CA GLY A 412 17.94 -3.31 13.13
C GLY A 412 16.64 -2.76 13.74
N GLY A 413 15.95 -3.55 14.57
CA GLY A 413 14.80 -3.10 15.35
C GLY A 413 15.14 -2.31 16.60
N THR A 414 16.40 -1.94 16.85
CA THR A 414 16.81 -1.18 18.05
C THR A 414 17.11 0.29 17.72
N TYR A 415 16.74 1.19 18.64
CA TYR A 415 17.10 2.61 18.56
C TYR A 415 18.58 2.76 18.87
N GLN A 416 19.37 3.17 17.88
CA GLN A 416 20.81 3.35 17.96
C GLN A 416 21.24 4.70 17.37
N PRO A 417 22.38 5.28 17.80
CA PRO A 417 22.92 6.50 17.19
C PRO A 417 23.27 6.32 15.70
N LYS A 418 23.50 5.08 15.26
CA LYS A 418 23.67 4.69 13.86
C LYS A 418 23.47 3.19 13.69
N HIS A 419 23.15 2.77 12.47
CA HIS A 419 23.13 1.37 12.04
C HIS A 419 24.17 1.11 10.96
N SER A 420 24.43 -0.17 10.66
CA SER A 420 25.20 -0.58 9.48
C SER A 420 24.31 -1.48 8.62
N PRO A 421 24.11 -1.19 7.33
CA PRO A 421 24.66 -0.03 6.60
C PRO A 421 24.08 1.32 7.04
N LEU A 422 24.82 2.38 6.72
CA LEU A 422 24.58 3.75 7.20
C LEU A 422 23.56 4.55 6.34
N CYS A 423 23.00 3.94 5.29
CA CYS A 423 21.98 4.50 4.42
C CYS A 423 20.78 5.06 5.22
N CYS A 424 20.23 4.27 6.14
CA CYS A 424 19.11 4.66 7.02
C CYS A 424 19.39 5.95 7.82
N THR A 425 20.58 6.06 8.41
CA THR A 425 21.01 7.21 9.23
C THR A 425 21.04 8.50 8.40
N ALA A 426 21.36 8.41 7.11
CA ALA A 426 21.32 9.53 6.19
C ALA A 426 19.91 9.79 5.63
N ALA A 427 19.18 8.75 5.24
CA ALA A 427 17.90 8.85 4.54
C ALA A 427 16.80 9.49 5.40
N LEU A 428 16.80 9.27 6.72
CA LEU A 428 15.80 9.82 7.65
C LEU A 428 15.69 11.35 7.57
N ASN A 429 16.80 12.03 7.25
CA ASN A 429 16.85 13.51 7.15
C ASN A 429 15.97 14.06 6.01
N ARG A 430 15.51 13.22 5.07
CA ARG A 430 14.58 13.60 4.00
C ARG A 430 13.11 13.65 4.45
N ILE A 431 12.72 12.92 5.51
CA ILE A 431 11.31 12.65 5.88
C ILE A 431 10.51 13.95 6.10
N LEU A 432 11.01 14.83 6.98
CA LEU A 432 10.38 16.11 7.30
C LEU A 432 10.39 17.11 6.13
N PRO A 433 11.56 17.47 5.56
CA PRO A 433 11.60 18.52 4.54
C PRO A 433 10.82 18.18 3.27
N TRP A 434 10.76 16.92 2.84
CA TRP A 434 9.97 16.55 1.66
C TRP A 434 8.46 16.67 1.89
N TYR A 435 7.97 16.32 3.08
CA TYR A 435 6.56 16.57 3.41
C TYR A 435 6.29 18.08 3.51
N VAL A 436 7.08 18.81 4.31
CA VAL A 436 6.86 20.24 4.62
C VAL A 436 6.89 21.10 3.35
N THR A 437 7.91 20.93 2.49
CA THR A 437 8.04 21.73 1.25
C THR A 437 6.99 21.41 0.17
N HIS A 438 6.17 20.37 0.36
CA HIS A 438 5.11 19.96 -0.56
C HIS A 438 3.71 19.94 0.08
N MET A 439 3.53 20.55 1.26
CA MET A 439 2.20 20.83 1.81
C MET A 439 1.40 21.79 0.94
N TRP A 440 2.09 22.67 0.20
CA TRP A 440 1.49 23.62 -0.72
C TRP A 440 2.24 23.65 -2.06
N MET A 441 1.48 23.80 -3.15
CA MET A 441 2.00 23.95 -4.52
C MET A 441 1.23 25.05 -5.26
N ALA A 442 1.76 25.55 -6.38
CA ALA A 442 1.10 26.52 -7.25
C ALA A 442 0.32 25.87 -8.41
N THR A 443 -0.74 26.54 -8.88
CA THR A 443 -1.50 26.13 -10.07
C THR A 443 -1.12 26.94 -11.31
N TYR A 444 -1.33 26.37 -12.49
CA TYR A 444 -1.01 27.01 -13.78
C TYR A 444 -1.86 28.24 -14.14
N ASP A 445 -2.94 28.51 -13.42
CA ASP A 445 -3.74 29.74 -13.49
C ASP A 445 -3.49 30.68 -12.29
N ASN A 446 -2.24 30.68 -11.79
CA ASN A 446 -1.72 31.53 -10.72
C ASN A 446 -2.52 31.48 -9.41
N GLY A 447 -3.04 30.31 -9.06
CA GLY A 447 -3.55 29.98 -7.75
C GLY A 447 -2.60 29.12 -6.92
N LEU A 448 -3.10 28.64 -5.80
CA LEU A 448 -2.39 27.78 -4.86
C LEU A 448 -3.23 26.55 -4.51
N ALA A 449 -2.57 25.43 -4.24
CA ALA A 449 -3.19 24.17 -3.84
C ALA A 449 -2.62 23.71 -2.49
N ALA A 450 -3.49 23.48 -1.51
CA ALA A 450 -3.15 22.77 -0.28
C ALA A 450 -3.15 21.26 -0.58
N THR A 451 -1.95 20.72 -0.79
CA THR A 451 -1.70 19.34 -1.21
C THR A 451 -1.58 18.40 -0.02
N CYS A 452 -0.96 18.81 1.09
CA CYS A 452 -0.89 18.09 2.37
C CYS A 452 -1.14 19.07 3.54
N TYR A 453 -1.62 18.58 4.69
CA TYR A 453 -2.08 19.44 5.79
C TYR A 453 -1.21 19.35 7.05
N GLY A 454 -0.89 20.52 7.60
CA GLY A 454 -0.25 20.69 8.90
C GLY A 454 -0.20 22.17 9.27
N PRO A 455 0.15 22.52 10.52
CA PRO A 455 0.38 23.91 10.90
C PRO A 455 1.55 24.51 10.12
N CYS A 456 1.31 25.59 9.36
CA CYS A 456 2.32 26.21 8.52
C CYS A 456 2.04 27.69 8.21
N LYS A 457 3.05 28.37 7.69
CA LYS A 457 2.95 29.67 7.01
C LYS A 457 3.38 29.47 5.55
N VAL A 458 2.66 30.07 4.61
CA VAL A 458 2.98 30.01 3.18
C VAL A 458 3.20 31.43 2.67
N THR A 459 4.31 31.68 1.99
CA THR A 459 4.68 32.99 1.42
C THR A 459 4.82 32.84 -0.10
N ALA A 460 3.88 33.39 -0.88
CA ALA A 460 3.76 33.03 -2.31
C ALA A 460 3.24 34.16 -3.21
N LEU A 461 3.22 33.91 -4.54
CA LEU A 461 2.73 34.80 -5.59
C LEU A 461 1.47 34.25 -6.27
N VAL A 462 0.38 35.00 -6.25
CA VAL A 462 -0.92 34.66 -6.85
C VAL A 462 -1.39 35.69 -7.87
N ALA A 463 -2.36 35.34 -8.72
CA ALA A 463 -2.83 36.16 -9.84
C ALA A 463 -1.64 36.72 -10.67
N ASP A 464 -1.69 37.97 -11.14
CA ASP A 464 -0.52 38.64 -11.72
C ASP A 464 0.45 39.10 -10.61
N ARG A 465 1.34 38.17 -10.21
CA ARG A 465 2.46 38.36 -9.27
C ARG A 465 2.12 39.14 -7.99
N VAL A 466 0.91 38.94 -7.45
CA VAL A 466 0.46 39.53 -6.17
C VAL A 466 1.06 38.73 -5.02
N PRO A 467 1.84 39.35 -4.10
CA PRO A 467 2.29 38.68 -2.89
C PRO A 467 1.10 38.33 -1.98
N VAL A 468 1.13 37.11 -1.44
CA VAL A 468 0.17 36.64 -0.43
C VAL A 468 0.91 35.83 0.63
N VAL A 469 0.49 36.01 1.89
CA VAL A 469 0.84 35.12 3.00
C VAL A 469 -0.42 34.40 3.47
N PHE A 470 -0.35 33.08 3.58
CA PHE A 470 -1.35 32.27 4.27
C PHE A 470 -0.82 31.80 5.62
N ALA A 471 -1.59 32.04 6.69
CA ALA A 471 -1.35 31.44 7.99
C ALA A 471 -2.32 30.27 8.19
N CYS A 472 -1.79 29.04 8.22
CA CYS A 472 -2.54 27.80 8.35
C CYS A 472 -2.49 27.31 9.80
N LYS A 473 -3.53 27.61 10.58
CA LYS A 473 -3.69 27.22 11.97
C LYS A 473 -4.46 25.90 12.06
N THR A 474 -3.80 24.86 12.56
CA THR A 474 -4.40 23.53 12.78
C THR A 474 -3.54 22.67 13.69
N ASP A 475 -4.15 21.72 14.40
CA ASP A 475 -3.46 20.62 15.08
C ASP A 475 -3.56 19.31 14.26
N TYR A 476 -4.05 19.37 13.01
CA TYR A 476 -4.13 18.21 12.10
C TYR A 476 -2.77 17.48 12.05
N PRO A 477 -2.74 16.13 12.13
CA PRO A 477 -3.88 15.21 12.05
C PRO A 477 -4.58 14.95 13.40
N PHE A 478 -4.17 15.61 14.49
CA PHE A 478 -4.74 15.42 15.82
C PHE A 478 -6.08 16.15 16.00
N ASN A 479 -6.38 17.17 15.18
CA ASN A 479 -7.70 17.78 15.06
C ASN A 479 -8.28 17.69 13.63
N GLU A 480 -9.56 18.04 13.47
CA GLU A 480 -10.32 17.94 12.20
C GLU A 480 -10.35 19.23 11.38
N THR A 481 -9.76 20.33 11.85
CA THR A 481 -10.05 21.69 11.34
C THR A 481 -8.78 22.41 10.91
N ILE A 482 -8.73 22.80 9.64
CA ILE A 482 -7.69 23.68 9.08
C ILE A 482 -8.29 25.07 8.85
N GLU A 483 -7.73 26.07 9.52
CA GLU A 483 -8.07 27.48 9.35
C GLU A 483 -6.95 28.21 8.62
N ILE A 484 -7.26 28.79 7.46
CA ILE A 484 -6.32 29.44 6.56
C ILE A 484 -6.69 30.92 6.49
N SER A 485 -5.87 31.78 7.10
CA SER A 485 -6.06 33.23 7.10
C SER A 485 -5.25 33.88 5.98
N VAL A 486 -5.89 34.73 5.17
CA VAL A 486 -5.29 35.40 4.01
C VAL A 486 -4.74 36.77 4.39
N GLN A 487 -3.47 37.02 4.07
CA GLN A 487 -2.79 38.30 4.25
C GLN A 487 -2.25 38.78 2.90
N MET A 488 -2.75 39.90 2.39
CA MET A 488 -2.31 40.52 1.13
C MET A 488 -2.73 41.99 1.08
N GLU A 489 -1.89 42.85 0.49
CA GLU A 489 -2.12 44.30 0.41
C GLU A 489 -3.08 44.71 -0.72
N ARG A 490 -3.00 44.02 -1.86
CA ARG A 490 -3.82 44.25 -3.06
C ARG A 490 -4.80 43.09 -3.24
N GLU A 491 -6.10 43.35 -3.33
CA GLU A 491 -7.07 42.28 -3.62
C GLU A 491 -6.87 41.68 -5.01
N ALA A 492 -7.11 40.38 -5.16
CA ALA A 492 -6.82 39.65 -6.39
C ALA A 492 -7.73 38.44 -6.62
N ALA A 493 -8.10 38.19 -7.88
CA ALA A 493 -8.86 37.00 -8.27
C ALA A 493 -7.93 35.84 -8.62
N PHE A 494 -8.01 34.74 -7.86
CA PHE A 494 -7.23 33.52 -8.08
C PHE A 494 -7.93 32.29 -7.47
N PRO A 495 -7.64 31.06 -7.95
CA PRO A 495 -8.16 29.84 -7.34
C PRO A 495 -7.35 29.41 -6.11
N LEU A 496 -8.07 28.93 -5.10
CA LEU A 496 -7.53 28.10 -4.03
C LEU A 496 -8.04 26.67 -4.24
N GLU A 497 -7.13 25.70 -4.33
CA GLU A 497 -7.47 24.28 -4.30
C GLU A 497 -7.15 23.65 -2.95
N LEU A 498 -8.02 22.75 -2.50
CA LEU A 498 -7.91 22.05 -1.22
C LEU A 498 -8.13 20.55 -1.45
N ARG A 499 -7.16 19.70 -1.11
CA ARG A 499 -7.37 18.24 -1.18
C ARG A 499 -8.45 17.84 -0.18
N ILE A 500 -9.44 17.07 -0.62
CA ILE A 500 -10.33 16.32 0.27
C ILE A 500 -9.73 14.91 0.40
N PRO A 501 -9.26 14.48 1.57
CA PRO A 501 -8.64 13.17 1.72
C PRO A 501 -9.63 12.03 1.43
N GLY A 502 -9.14 10.91 0.91
CA GLY A 502 -9.95 9.75 0.52
C GLY A 502 -10.77 9.12 1.67
N TRP A 503 -10.34 9.29 2.92
CA TRP A 503 -11.06 8.84 4.12
C TRP A 503 -12.19 9.78 4.57
N CYS A 504 -12.23 11.03 4.09
CA CYS A 504 -13.16 12.05 4.57
C CYS A 504 -14.50 12.01 3.81
N ALA A 505 -15.50 11.33 4.38
CA ALA A 505 -16.81 11.16 3.75
C ALA A 505 -17.67 12.44 3.67
N SER A 506 -17.56 13.32 4.67
CA SER A 506 -18.43 14.50 4.82
C SER A 506 -17.64 15.79 5.12
N PRO A 507 -16.76 16.25 4.21
CA PRO A 507 -16.00 17.50 4.39
C PRO A 507 -16.93 18.73 4.44
N GLU A 508 -16.57 19.71 5.26
CA GLU A 508 -17.25 21.01 5.36
C GLU A 508 -16.28 22.12 4.98
N LEU A 509 -16.73 23.10 4.18
CA LEU A 509 -15.93 24.26 3.79
C LEU A 509 -16.70 25.54 4.06
N ASN A 510 -16.05 26.49 4.73
CA ASN A 510 -16.58 27.83 4.97
C ASN A 510 -15.56 28.88 4.51
N VAL A 511 -16.04 29.99 3.97
CA VAL A 511 -15.21 31.18 3.68
C VAL A 511 -15.88 32.40 4.31
N ASN A 512 -15.14 33.15 5.14
CA ASN A 512 -15.63 34.28 5.92
C ASN A 512 -16.89 33.92 6.75
N GLY A 513 -16.90 32.71 7.34
CA GLY A 513 -18.02 32.18 8.12
C GLY A 513 -19.25 31.74 7.31
N SER A 514 -19.25 31.90 5.98
CA SER A 514 -20.33 31.44 5.10
C SER A 514 -20.01 30.07 4.50
N PRO A 515 -20.94 29.09 4.51
CA PRO A 515 -20.73 27.79 3.86
C PRO A 515 -20.45 27.91 2.36
N ALA A 516 -19.52 27.10 1.86
CA ALA A 516 -19.14 26.99 0.46
C ALA A 516 -19.35 25.56 -0.06
N ALA A 517 -19.72 25.43 -1.33
CA ALA A 517 -20.04 24.12 -1.92
C ALA A 517 -18.78 23.24 -2.08
N VAL A 518 -18.74 22.11 -1.37
CA VAL A 518 -17.70 21.09 -1.53
C VAL A 518 -18.01 20.21 -2.74
N GLN A 519 -17.53 20.64 -3.91
CA GLN A 519 -17.55 19.84 -5.14
C GLN A 519 -16.16 19.21 -5.36
N ARG A 520 -15.98 17.96 -4.90
CA ARG A 520 -14.73 17.20 -5.06
C ARG A 520 -14.59 16.79 -6.54
N ASN A 521 -13.53 17.23 -7.19
CA ASN A 521 -13.20 16.86 -8.56
C ASN A 521 -12.69 15.40 -8.64
N PRO A 522 -12.56 14.79 -9.84
CA PRO A 522 -12.10 13.40 -10.00
C PRO A 522 -10.69 13.12 -9.44
N HIS A 523 -9.87 14.15 -9.28
CA HIS A 523 -8.53 14.07 -8.70
C HIS A 523 -8.53 14.23 -7.17
N GLY A 524 -9.69 14.48 -6.54
CA GLY A 524 -9.86 14.55 -5.09
C GLY A 524 -9.83 15.95 -4.48
N PHE A 525 -9.76 17.02 -5.27
CA PHE A 525 -9.66 18.42 -4.79
C PHE A 525 -10.97 19.20 -4.92
N VAL A 526 -11.19 20.18 -4.04
CA VAL A 526 -12.20 21.24 -4.17
C VAL A 526 -11.50 22.53 -4.61
N ARG A 527 -12.09 23.28 -5.56
CA ARG A 527 -11.52 24.53 -6.10
C ARG A 527 -12.43 25.72 -5.81
N VAL A 528 -11.96 26.66 -4.98
CA VAL A 528 -12.63 27.93 -4.68
C VAL A 528 -12.06 29.01 -5.61
N ARG A 529 -12.89 29.58 -6.50
CA ARG A 529 -12.54 30.73 -7.34
C ARG A 529 -13.29 31.97 -6.85
N ARG A 530 -12.54 32.99 -6.40
CA ARG A 530 -13.08 34.30 -5.98
C ARG A 530 -12.01 35.39 -6.06
N THR A 531 -12.40 36.63 -5.87
CA THR A 531 -11.50 37.69 -5.41
C THR A 531 -11.22 37.48 -3.92
N TRP A 532 -9.93 37.52 -3.55
CA TRP A 532 -9.46 37.43 -2.18
C TRP A 532 -8.88 38.78 -1.74
N ARG A 533 -8.99 39.08 -0.44
CA ARG A 533 -8.43 40.26 0.21
C ARG A 533 -7.76 39.91 1.54
N GLY A 534 -6.91 40.79 2.05
CA GLY A 534 -6.38 40.67 3.41
C GLY A 534 -7.52 40.61 4.43
N GLY A 535 -7.46 39.63 5.34
CA GLY A 535 -8.49 39.36 6.34
C GLY A 535 -9.57 38.36 5.90
N ASP A 536 -9.54 37.83 4.67
CA ASP A 536 -10.35 36.66 4.31
C ASP A 536 -9.88 35.42 5.10
N VAL A 537 -10.82 34.57 5.50
CA VAL A 537 -10.54 33.32 6.24
C VAL A 537 -11.28 32.16 5.61
N VAL A 538 -10.53 31.10 5.29
CA VAL A 538 -11.07 29.81 4.84
C VAL A 538 -10.98 28.83 6.00
N ARG A 539 -12.09 28.14 6.32
CA ARG A 539 -12.10 27.06 7.31
C ARG A 539 -12.59 25.77 6.65
N LEU A 540 -11.68 24.82 6.52
CA LEU A 540 -11.94 23.46 6.06
C LEU A 540 -12.03 22.56 7.29
N ARG A 541 -13.16 21.87 7.47
CA ARG A 541 -13.27 20.77 8.43
C ARG A 541 -13.32 19.45 7.66
N LEU A 542 -12.56 18.48 8.14
CA LEU A 542 -12.45 17.13 7.63
C LEU A 542 -12.85 16.14 8.74
N PRO A 543 -14.17 15.90 8.95
CA PRO A 543 -14.64 15.05 10.03
C PRO A 543 -14.05 13.64 9.95
N MET A 544 -13.40 13.20 11.02
CA MET A 544 -12.74 11.90 11.12
C MET A 544 -13.64 10.92 11.87
N VAL A 545 -13.75 9.70 11.36
CA VAL A 545 -14.49 8.60 11.99
C VAL A 545 -13.51 7.48 12.36
N PRO A 546 -13.56 6.89 13.56
CA PRO A 546 -12.73 5.74 13.89
C PRO A 546 -13.12 4.54 13.04
N HIS A 547 -12.14 3.89 12.42
CA HIS A 547 -12.33 2.73 11.57
C HIS A 547 -11.55 1.54 12.10
N LEU A 548 -12.14 0.34 12.03
CA LEU A 548 -11.44 -0.92 12.25
C LEU A 548 -11.19 -1.58 10.89
N ASP A 549 -9.93 -1.58 10.47
CA ASP A 549 -9.45 -2.20 9.24
C ASP A 549 -9.15 -3.68 9.51
N THR A 550 -9.83 -4.61 8.83
CA THR A 550 -9.51 -6.04 8.90
C THR A 550 -8.65 -6.48 7.71
N GLY A 551 -7.59 -7.23 7.95
CA GLY A 551 -6.70 -7.73 6.88
C GLY A 551 -6.18 -9.15 7.13
N ARG A 552 -5.16 -9.53 6.35
CA ARG A 552 -4.46 -10.81 6.44
C ARG A 552 -2.96 -10.61 6.63
N ASP A 553 -2.41 -11.24 7.67
CA ASP A 553 -0.98 -11.45 7.80
C ASP A 553 -0.61 -12.66 6.93
N ALA A 554 -0.09 -12.38 5.73
CA ALA A 554 0.30 -13.37 4.74
C ALA A 554 1.83 -13.66 4.80
N ALA A 555 2.51 -13.25 5.87
CA ALA A 555 3.92 -13.51 6.04
C ALA A 555 4.20 -15.01 6.20
N ARG A 556 5.16 -15.52 5.41
CA ARG A 556 5.79 -16.82 5.68
C ARG A 556 6.76 -16.64 6.85
N GLY A 557 6.25 -16.76 8.07
CA GLY A 557 7.06 -16.60 9.29
C GLY A 557 8.24 -17.58 9.37
N ALA A 558 9.22 -17.25 10.22
CA ALA A 558 10.50 -17.93 10.40
C ALA A 558 10.42 -19.48 10.54
N PRO A 559 11.47 -20.26 10.19
CA PRO A 559 12.84 -19.83 9.90
C PRO A 559 12.98 -19.08 8.55
N TYR A 560 13.81 -18.04 8.56
CA TYR A 560 14.23 -17.32 7.36
C TYR A 560 15.60 -17.82 6.92
N GLU A 561 15.76 -18.09 5.62
CA GLU A 561 17.03 -18.57 5.06
C GLU A 561 18.13 -17.49 5.09
N GLY A 562 17.77 -16.21 5.28
CA GLY A 562 18.71 -15.11 5.42
C GLY A 562 19.34 -14.61 4.12
N VAL A 563 18.92 -15.15 2.98
CA VAL A 563 19.46 -14.79 1.66
C VAL A 563 18.76 -13.52 1.15
N ASN A 564 19.51 -12.43 1.02
CA ASN A 564 19.08 -11.23 0.29
C ASN A 564 18.98 -11.58 -1.21
N GLN A 565 17.79 -11.94 -1.69
CA GLN A 565 17.54 -12.23 -3.10
C GLN A 565 16.11 -11.88 -3.49
N ALA A 566 15.93 -11.49 -4.76
CA ALA A 566 14.61 -11.28 -5.33
C ALA A 566 13.84 -12.61 -5.50
N GLY A 567 12.52 -12.55 -5.50
CA GLY A 567 11.64 -13.71 -5.67
C GLY A 567 10.20 -13.33 -6.03
N PRO A 568 9.40 -14.32 -6.47
CA PRO A 568 8.05 -14.08 -7.00
C PRO A 568 7.05 -13.69 -5.89
N VAL A 569 6.32 -12.60 -6.13
CA VAL A 569 5.18 -12.15 -5.33
C VAL A 569 3.93 -12.15 -6.21
N THR A 570 2.88 -12.84 -5.77
CA THR A 570 1.60 -12.95 -6.47
C THR A 570 0.61 -11.90 -5.97
N ILE A 571 -0.07 -11.20 -6.88
CA ILE A 571 -1.10 -10.22 -6.53
C ILE A 571 -2.31 -10.96 -5.93
N PRO A 572 -2.71 -10.65 -4.68
CA PRO A 572 -3.85 -11.32 -4.06
C PRO A 572 -5.17 -10.89 -4.70
N HIS A 573 -6.17 -11.78 -4.62
CA HIS A 573 -7.56 -11.39 -4.84
C HIS A 573 -8.01 -10.44 -3.72
N GLN A 574 -8.92 -9.51 -4.01
CA GLN A 574 -9.41 -8.56 -2.98
C GLN A 574 -10.14 -9.28 -1.84
N ASP A 575 -10.88 -10.35 -2.16
CA ASP A 575 -11.49 -11.26 -1.20
C ASP A 575 -10.51 -12.34 -0.67
N SER A 576 -9.19 -12.14 -0.81
CA SER A 576 -8.20 -13.13 -0.35
C SER A 576 -8.23 -13.26 1.16
N THR A 577 -8.51 -14.47 1.59
CA THR A 577 -8.51 -14.91 2.98
C THR A 577 -7.20 -15.58 3.40
N GLN A 578 -6.22 -15.71 2.50
CA GLN A 578 -4.95 -16.37 2.79
C GLN A 578 -4.16 -15.56 3.82
N GLY A 579 -3.78 -16.20 4.92
CA GLY A 579 -3.05 -15.57 6.02
C GLY A 579 -3.88 -15.41 7.29
N VAL A 580 -3.19 -15.12 8.40
CA VAL A 580 -3.81 -15.00 9.72
C VAL A 580 -4.66 -13.72 9.75
N PRO A 581 -5.94 -13.78 10.18
CA PRO A 581 -6.78 -12.59 10.23
C PRO A 581 -6.28 -11.62 11.30
N TYR A 582 -6.16 -10.34 10.94
CA TYR A 582 -5.83 -9.27 11.88
C TYR A 582 -6.83 -8.11 11.81
N ALA A 583 -6.85 -7.30 12.86
CA ALA A 583 -7.49 -6.00 12.90
C ALA A 583 -6.46 -4.88 13.20
N ALA A 584 -6.64 -3.72 12.60
CA ALA A 584 -5.93 -2.48 12.87
C ALA A 584 -6.95 -1.35 13.06
N VAL A 585 -6.58 -0.27 13.73
CA VAL A 585 -7.50 0.85 14.00
C VAL A 585 -6.95 2.13 13.40
N SER A 586 -7.76 2.83 12.59
CA SER A 586 -7.41 4.09 11.92
C SER A 586 -8.34 5.24 12.38
N TYR A 587 -7.83 6.47 12.40
CA TYR A 587 -8.62 7.69 12.56
C TYR A 587 -8.01 8.81 11.70
N GLY A 588 -8.70 9.20 10.63
CA GLY A 588 -8.10 10.04 9.59
C GLY A 588 -6.87 9.35 8.96
N PRO A 589 -5.71 10.04 8.83
CA PRO A 589 -4.48 9.42 8.36
C PRO A 589 -3.71 8.64 9.44
N LEU A 590 -4.12 8.71 10.72
CA LEU A 590 -3.41 8.07 11.83
C LEU A 590 -3.80 6.61 12.01
N LEU A 591 -2.80 5.72 12.09
CA LEU A 591 -2.90 4.37 12.62
C LEU A 591 -2.78 4.45 14.14
N PHE A 592 -3.54 3.63 14.86
CA PHE A 592 -3.50 3.48 16.31
C PHE A 592 -2.93 2.13 16.74
N ALA A 593 -2.23 2.14 17.87
CA ALA A 593 -1.56 0.99 18.44
C ALA A 593 -1.75 0.95 19.95
N LEU A 594 -1.81 -0.25 20.53
CA LEU A 594 -1.71 -0.46 21.96
C LEU A 594 -0.23 -0.28 22.34
N PRO A 595 0.13 0.72 23.16
CA PRO A 595 1.52 0.93 23.52
C PRO A 595 1.98 -0.09 24.56
N ILE A 596 3.23 -0.49 24.43
CA ILE A 596 4.03 -1.10 25.50
C ILE A 596 5.02 0.01 25.90
N PRO A 597 4.95 0.56 27.13
CA PRO A 597 5.89 1.59 27.57
C PRO A 597 7.33 1.10 27.50
N ASP A 598 8.26 2.00 27.17
CA ASP A 598 9.68 1.82 27.44
C ASP A 598 10.04 2.36 28.84
N THR A 599 11.04 1.76 29.49
CA THR A 599 11.34 1.97 30.93
C THR A 599 12.62 2.77 31.16
N THR A 600 13.79 2.11 31.11
CA THR A 600 15.11 2.75 31.31
C THR A 600 15.61 3.48 30.09
N ASP A 601 15.25 2.99 28.90
CA ASP A 601 15.79 3.42 27.62
C ASP A 601 14.89 2.95 26.46
N ALA A 602 15.14 3.48 25.26
CA ALA A 602 14.35 3.23 24.04
C ALA A 602 14.24 1.77 23.56
N ASN A 603 15.01 0.85 24.16
CA ASN A 603 15.10 -0.56 23.79
C ASN A 603 14.65 -1.52 24.91
N THR A 604 14.26 -1.01 26.10
CA THR A 604 13.82 -1.85 27.22
C THR A 604 12.32 -1.65 27.51
N PRO A 605 11.43 -2.56 27.04
CA PRO A 605 9.99 -2.48 27.30
C PRO A 605 9.66 -2.81 28.76
N ASP A 606 8.54 -2.29 29.24
CA ASP A 606 7.98 -2.58 30.57
C ASP A 606 7.49 -4.03 30.64
N PRO A 607 8.08 -4.90 31.48
CA PRO A 607 7.68 -6.30 31.61
C PRO A 607 6.32 -6.48 32.32
N SER A 608 5.76 -5.43 32.93
CA SER A 608 4.42 -5.44 33.53
C SER A 608 3.31 -5.07 32.54
N ALA A 609 3.66 -4.56 31.35
CA ALA A 609 2.69 -4.12 30.36
C ALA A 609 1.86 -5.28 29.81
N ARG A 610 0.53 -5.18 29.94
CA ARG A 610 -0.41 -6.10 29.30
C ARG A 610 -0.60 -5.69 27.83
N TRP A 611 -0.17 -6.53 26.89
CA TRP A 611 -0.31 -6.28 25.45
C TRP A 611 -0.92 -7.45 24.65
N ASN A 612 -1.06 -8.61 25.28
CA ASN A 612 -1.48 -9.87 24.67
C ASN A 612 -3.00 -9.91 24.45
N PHE A 613 -3.51 -9.04 23.58
CA PHE A 613 -4.94 -8.85 23.32
C PHE A 613 -5.35 -9.22 21.89
N ALA A 614 -6.62 -9.56 21.72
CA ALA A 614 -7.32 -9.59 20.44
C ALA A 614 -8.40 -8.51 20.42
N LEU A 615 -8.60 -7.82 19.29
CA LEU A 615 -9.71 -6.87 19.15
C LEU A 615 -11.03 -7.60 18.87
N ASP A 616 -12.11 -7.06 19.42
CA ASP A 616 -13.46 -7.48 19.02
C ASP A 616 -13.82 -6.86 17.67
N ALA A 617 -13.57 -7.60 16.59
CA ALA A 617 -13.88 -7.17 15.23
C ALA A 617 -15.40 -7.17 14.90
N GLN A 618 -16.26 -7.62 15.82
CA GLN A 618 -17.72 -7.58 15.66
C GLN A 618 -18.37 -6.45 16.49
N ALA A 619 -17.81 -6.13 17.66
CA ALA A 619 -18.29 -5.06 18.55
C ALA A 619 -17.13 -4.20 19.13
N PRO A 620 -16.35 -3.49 18.29
CA PRO A 620 -15.12 -2.80 18.73
C PRO A 620 -15.36 -1.56 19.59
N ASP A 621 -16.54 -0.93 19.48
CA ASP A 621 -16.96 0.20 20.34
C ASP A 621 -15.94 1.37 20.36
N LEU A 622 -15.45 1.76 19.18
CA LEU A 622 -14.39 2.77 19.05
C LEU A 622 -14.85 4.16 19.53
N THR A 623 -14.20 4.69 20.57
CA THR A 623 -14.46 6.06 21.07
C THR A 623 -13.19 6.91 21.09
N VAL A 624 -13.32 8.18 20.70
CA VAL A 624 -12.21 9.14 20.64
C VAL A 624 -12.08 9.90 21.96
N GLU A 625 -10.88 9.89 22.54
CA GLU A 625 -10.49 10.73 23.68
C GLU A 625 -9.54 11.82 23.20
N ARG A 626 -9.82 13.08 23.56
CA ARG A 626 -9.09 14.27 23.11
C ARG A 626 -8.60 15.08 24.30
N SER A 627 -7.36 15.54 24.26
CA SER A 627 -6.76 16.49 25.20
C SER A 627 -6.28 17.74 24.46
N ALA A 628 -5.77 18.74 25.18
CA ALA A 628 -5.15 19.90 24.57
C ALA A 628 -3.88 19.51 23.79
N MET A 629 -3.61 20.21 22.68
CA MET A 629 -2.37 20.01 21.93
C MET A 629 -1.17 20.47 22.78
N PRO A 630 -0.15 19.62 23.05
CA PRO A 630 1.04 20.06 23.78
C PRO A 630 1.86 21.05 22.94
N ASP A 631 2.41 22.08 23.58
CA ASP A 631 3.16 23.14 22.90
C ASP A 631 4.43 22.63 22.18
N HIS A 632 5.05 21.57 22.74
CA HIS A 632 6.31 21.00 22.24
C HIS A 632 6.15 19.60 21.67
N TRP A 633 6.97 19.26 20.67
CA TRP A 633 7.12 17.89 20.14
C TRP A 633 7.92 16.97 21.11
N ASN A 634 7.39 16.76 22.33
CA ASN A 634 7.93 15.76 23.25
C ASN A 634 6.85 15.05 24.09
N TRP A 635 5.70 14.74 23.50
CA TRP A 635 4.65 13.94 24.12
C TRP A 635 4.82 12.46 23.80
N PRO A 636 5.00 11.57 24.81
CA PRO A 636 5.11 10.12 24.64
C PRO A 636 3.71 9.49 24.53
N LEU A 637 3.31 8.68 25.51
CA LEU A 637 1.97 8.08 25.56
C LEU A 637 0.88 9.09 25.96
N GLU A 638 1.28 10.31 26.35
CA GLU A 638 0.41 11.45 26.67
C GLU A 638 0.21 12.39 25.48
N GLY A 639 -0.01 11.80 24.30
CA GLY A 639 -0.40 12.55 23.11
C GLY A 639 -1.80 13.18 23.19
N PRO A 640 -2.11 14.14 22.30
CA PRO A 640 -3.36 14.91 22.26
C PRO A 640 -4.62 14.09 21.95
N LEU A 641 -4.45 12.83 21.57
CA LEU A 641 -5.46 11.98 20.96
C LEU A 641 -5.23 10.53 21.37
N LYS A 642 -6.24 9.88 21.95
CA LYS A 642 -6.24 8.45 22.30
C LYS A 642 -7.55 7.83 21.78
N LEU A 643 -7.55 6.54 21.46
CA LEU A 643 -8.78 5.79 21.19
C LEU A 643 -9.00 4.75 22.28
N ARG A 644 -10.26 4.45 22.60
CA ARG A 644 -10.63 3.24 23.35
C ARG A 644 -11.32 2.26 22.42
N THR A 645 -11.11 0.97 22.68
CA THR A 645 -11.70 -0.15 21.94
C THR A 645 -11.96 -1.31 22.89
N ASN A 646 -12.94 -2.15 22.56
CA ASN A 646 -13.12 -3.45 23.19
C ASN A 646 -12.04 -4.44 22.71
N ALA A 647 -11.44 -5.15 23.66
CA ALA A 647 -10.47 -6.21 23.40
C ALA A 647 -10.60 -7.35 24.42
N VAL A 648 -10.18 -8.56 24.04
CA VAL A 648 -10.19 -9.75 24.91
C VAL A 648 -8.74 -10.20 25.12
N ALA A 649 -8.39 -10.56 26.36
CA ALA A 649 -7.06 -11.10 26.66
C ALA A 649 -6.86 -12.44 25.95
N ALA A 650 -5.81 -12.53 25.14
CA ALA A 650 -5.65 -13.55 24.11
C ALA A 650 -4.73 -14.73 24.49
N GLY A 651 -4.04 -14.66 25.64
CA GLY A 651 -3.18 -15.74 26.17
C GLY A 651 -1.93 -16.09 25.34
N TRP A 652 -1.82 -15.61 24.09
CA TRP A 652 -0.70 -15.88 23.19
C TRP A 652 0.63 -15.30 23.69
N SER A 653 1.68 -16.12 23.62
CA SER A 653 3.06 -15.75 23.96
C SER A 653 4.00 -16.09 22.78
N PRO A 654 4.07 -15.24 21.74
CA PRO A 654 4.94 -15.47 20.59
C PRO A 654 6.43 -15.45 20.96
N ASP A 655 7.24 -16.29 20.31
CA ASP A 655 8.70 -16.25 20.38
C ASP A 655 9.21 -14.89 19.85
N PRO A 656 10.01 -14.12 20.61
CA PRO A 656 10.64 -12.88 20.14
C PRO A 656 11.35 -13.00 18.78
N LYS A 657 11.99 -14.14 18.48
CA LYS A 657 12.76 -14.37 17.24
C LYS A 657 11.90 -14.84 16.08
N ALA A 658 10.88 -15.66 16.35
CA ALA A 658 9.98 -16.23 15.35
C ALA A 658 8.50 -15.85 15.57
N PRO A 659 8.16 -14.56 15.80
CA PRO A 659 6.82 -14.18 16.24
C PRO A 659 5.79 -14.33 15.12
N ARG A 660 4.60 -14.79 15.50
CA ARG A 660 3.45 -14.99 14.61
C ARG A 660 2.15 -14.64 15.34
N LEU A 661 1.18 -14.08 14.64
CA LEU A 661 -0.18 -13.94 15.16
C LEU A 661 -0.80 -15.33 15.45
N PRO A 662 -1.76 -15.47 16.38
CA PRO A 662 -2.45 -16.72 16.65
C PRO A 662 -3.16 -17.21 15.38
N LEU A 663 -2.82 -18.41 14.90
CA LEU A 663 -3.32 -18.94 13.62
C LEU A 663 -4.85 -19.00 13.55
N LEU A 664 -5.49 -19.18 14.70
CA LEU A 664 -6.93 -19.14 14.87
C LEU A 664 -7.35 -17.89 15.67
N PRO A 665 -8.54 -17.33 15.36
CA PRO A 665 -9.21 -16.30 16.16
C PRO A 665 -9.32 -16.69 17.64
N VAL A 666 -9.29 -15.68 18.51
CA VAL A 666 -9.30 -15.84 19.98
C VAL A 666 -10.73 -16.04 20.47
N THR A 667 -11.16 -17.30 20.55
CA THR A 667 -12.53 -17.68 20.92
C THR A 667 -12.78 -17.81 22.43
N ASP A 668 -11.77 -17.59 23.27
CA ASP A 668 -11.91 -17.73 24.73
C ASP A 668 -12.79 -16.62 25.32
N ARG A 669 -13.82 -17.03 26.08
CA ARG A 669 -14.86 -16.16 26.61
C ARG A 669 -14.46 -15.43 27.90
N GLN A 670 -13.26 -14.84 27.93
CA GLN A 670 -12.97 -13.81 28.93
C GLN A 670 -13.80 -12.56 28.61
N SER A 671 -14.20 -11.82 29.64
CA SER A 671 -14.95 -10.56 29.45
C SER A 671 -14.09 -9.55 28.69
N ALA A 672 -14.66 -8.93 27.65
CA ALA A 672 -13.98 -7.85 26.93
C ALA A 672 -13.68 -6.67 27.88
N GLU A 673 -12.48 -6.09 27.72
CA GLU A 673 -12.02 -4.91 28.46
C GLU A 673 -11.73 -3.74 27.51
N ARG A 674 -11.79 -2.53 28.07
CA ARG A 674 -11.67 -1.26 27.33
C ARG A 674 -10.22 -0.78 27.32
N ILE A 675 -9.40 -1.32 26.42
CA ILE A 675 -8.00 -0.92 26.27
C ILE A 675 -7.87 0.47 25.64
N ALA A 676 -6.73 1.13 25.87
CA ALA A 676 -6.40 2.43 25.29
C ALA A 676 -5.32 2.31 24.21
N LEU A 677 -5.54 2.95 23.08
CA LEU A 677 -4.62 3.02 21.94
C LEU A 677 -4.10 4.46 21.77
N VAL A 678 -2.83 4.58 21.39
CA VAL A 678 -2.19 5.85 21.00
C VAL A 678 -1.87 5.83 19.51
N PRO A 679 -1.66 6.98 18.84
CA PRO A 679 -1.17 6.99 17.47
C PRO A 679 0.16 6.22 17.36
N TYR A 680 0.34 5.46 16.28
CA TYR A 680 1.43 4.50 16.11
C TYR A 680 2.83 5.14 16.28
N GLY A 681 2.98 6.39 15.83
CA GLY A 681 4.20 7.20 15.99
C GLY A 681 4.59 7.54 17.43
N CYS A 682 3.70 7.37 18.41
CA CYS A 682 3.94 7.81 19.79
C CYS A 682 4.80 6.83 20.60
N THR A 683 4.87 5.56 20.19
CA THR A 683 5.33 4.45 21.03
C THR A 683 6.36 3.58 20.31
N LYS A 684 7.35 3.07 21.07
CA LYS A 684 8.50 2.30 20.55
C LYS A 684 8.26 0.79 20.55
N PHE A 685 7.52 0.31 21.55
CA PHE A 685 7.01 -1.05 21.63
C PHE A 685 5.47 -0.99 21.56
N ARG A 686 4.86 -1.91 20.82
CA ARG A 686 3.48 -1.73 20.33
C ARG A 686 2.88 -2.99 19.73
N ILE A 687 1.55 -3.04 19.75
CA ILE A 687 0.72 -3.88 18.87
C ILE A 687 -0.20 -2.96 18.06
N SER A 688 -0.14 -3.01 16.73
CA SER A 688 -1.06 -2.30 15.81
C SER A 688 -1.77 -3.23 14.83
N MET A 689 -1.21 -4.42 14.59
CA MET A 689 -1.88 -5.54 13.91
C MET A 689 -2.30 -6.57 14.96
N PHE A 690 -3.52 -6.42 15.45
CA PHE A 690 -4.07 -7.25 16.51
C PHE A 690 -4.61 -8.58 15.96
N PRO A 691 -4.48 -9.69 16.72
CA PRO A 691 -5.38 -10.83 16.59
C PRO A 691 -6.85 -10.39 16.70
N VAL A 692 -7.78 -11.22 16.20
CA VAL A 692 -9.23 -10.97 16.27
C VAL A 692 -9.94 -12.03 17.11
N THR A 693 -11.00 -11.66 17.83
CA THR A 693 -11.85 -12.62 18.59
C THR A 693 -12.63 -13.53 17.66
N ALA A 694 -13.16 -12.98 16.57
CA ALA A 694 -13.75 -13.68 15.45
C ALA A 694 -13.24 -13.07 14.13
N PRO A 695 -13.01 -13.87 13.09
CA PRO A 695 -12.78 -13.34 11.75
C PRO A 695 -14.14 -12.97 11.15
N LEU A 696 -14.14 -12.08 10.17
CA LEU A 696 -15.34 -11.88 9.36
C LEU A 696 -15.71 -13.22 8.68
N GLU A 697 -16.91 -13.69 8.98
CA GLU A 697 -17.50 -14.88 8.35
C GLU A 697 -17.63 -14.61 6.84
N VAL A 698 -17.24 -15.56 5.99
CA VAL A 698 -17.36 -15.43 4.53
C VAL A 698 -18.83 -15.11 4.21
N LYS A 699 -19.11 -13.91 3.71
CA LYS A 699 -20.49 -13.46 3.46
C LYS A 699 -21.11 -14.32 2.35
N PRO A 700 -22.42 -14.63 2.39
CA PRO A 700 -23.10 -15.37 1.33
C PRO A 700 -22.80 -14.82 -0.08
N ALA A 701 -22.81 -13.49 -0.24
CA ALA A 701 -22.50 -12.80 -1.50
C ALA A 701 -21.05 -12.97 -2.00
N SER A 702 -20.09 -13.41 -1.16
CA SER A 702 -18.67 -13.57 -1.50
C SER A 702 -18.22 -15.03 -1.63
N ILE A 703 -19.13 -16.00 -1.72
CA ILE A 703 -18.78 -17.39 -2.03
C ILE A 703 -18.28 -17.47 -3.49
N ARG A 704 -17.05 -17.95 -3.72
CA ARG A 704 -16.46 -18.10 -5.07
C ARG A 704 -15.87 -19.48 -5.34
N ARG A 705 -15.44 -20.21 -4.30
CA ARG A 705 -14.91 -21.58 -4.35
C ARG A 705 -15.72 -22.49 -3.42
N ILE A 706 -16.18 -23.66 -3.87
CA ILE A 706 -16.94 -24.61 -3.03
C ILE A 706 -16.25 -25.97 -3.00
N LEU A 707 -15.99 -26.51 -1.81
CA LEU A 707 -15.49 -27.88 -1.63
C LEU A 707 -16.61 -28.80 -1.16
N PHE A 708 -16.90 -29.84 -1.93
CA PHE A 708 -17.81 -30.90 -1.57
C PHE A 708 -17.00 -32.13 -1.16
N LEU A 709 -17.16 -32.56 0.09
CA LEU A 709 -16.57 -33.78 0.65
C LEU A 709 -17.70 -34.72 1.06
N GLY A 710 -17.81 -35.88 0.43
CA GLY A 710 -18.84 -36.85 0.79
C GLY A 710 -18.66 -38.18 0.08
N ASN A 711 -19.74 -38.94 -0.08
CA ASN A 711 -19.68 -40.33 -0.54
C ASN A 711 -20.40 -40.52 -1.89
N SER A 712 -21.00 -41.69 -2.13
CA SER A 712 -21.68 -42.01 -3.38
C SER A 712 -22.75 -40.98 -3.75
N ILE A 713 -23.46 -40.42 -2.77
CA ILE A 713 -24.47 -39.36 -2.95
C ILE A 713 -23.84 -38.06 -3.51
N THR A 714 -22.56 -37.82 -3.22
CA THR A 714 -21.79 -36.63 -3.62
C THR A 714 -21.06 -36.81 -4.94
N LEU A 715 -20.43 -37.96 -5.15
CA LEU A 715 -19.70 -38.32 -6.37
C LEU A 715 -19.47 -39.83 -6.39
N HIS A 716 -19.82 -40.50 -7.48
CA HIS A 716 -19.40 -41.88 -7.73
C HIS A 716 -19.04 -42.09 -9.21
N GLU A 717 -17.87 -42.68 -9.45
CA GLU A 717 -17.39 -43.04 -10.79
C GLU A 717 -18.27 -44.11 -11.46
N PRO A 718 -18.25 -44.26 -12.80
CA PRO A 718 -19.02 -45.28 -13.49
C PRO A 718 -18.70 -46.69 -12.98
N LYS A 719 -19.75 -47.47 -12.69
CA LYS A 719 -19.65 -48.86 -12.22
C LYS A 719 -20.74 -49.72 -12.86
N ALA A 720 -20.38 -50.37 -13.97
CA ALA A 720 -21.31 -51.09 -14.82
C ALA A 720 -21.98 -52.28 -14.11
N GLU A 721 -21.32 -52.96 -13.16
CA GLU A 721 -21.90 -54.12 -12.45
C GLU A 721 -23.16 -53.77 -11.63
N ILE A 722 -23.34 -52.50 -11.26
CA ILE A 722 -24.53 -52.00 -10.53
C ILE A 722 -25.45 -51.14 -11.41
N GLY A 723 -25.22 -51.11 -12.73
CA GLY A 723 -25.99 -50.30 -13.68
C GLY A 723 -25.73 -48.79 -13.60
N TRP A 724 -24.67 -48.35 -12.91
CA TRP A 724 -24.32 -46.94 -12.76
C TRP A 724 -23.30 -46.51 -13.82
N ASN A 725 -23.65 -45.52 -14.65
CA ASN A 725 -22.77 -45.01 -15.72
C ASN A 725 -22.42 -43.52 -15.56
N GLY A 726 -22.89 -42.86 -14.50
CA GLY A 726 -22.59 -41.45 -14.22
C GLY A 726 -21.21 -41.25 -13.57
N ASN A 727 -20.74 -40.01 -13.59
CA ASN A 727 -19.55 -39.58 -12.84
C ASN A 727 -19.88 -38.30 -12.04
N TRP A 728 -20.89 -38.41 -11.20
CA TRP A 728 -21.53 -37.34 -10.42
C TRP A 728 -22.26 -37.99 -9.21
N GLY A 729 -23.11 -37.26 -8.48
CA GLY A 729 -23.88 -37.84 -7.37
C GLY A 729 -24.73 -39.05 -7.79
N MET A 730 -24.52 -40.20 -7.13
CA MET A 730 -25.15 -41.47 -7.49
C MET A 730 -26.68 -41.38 -7.44
N ALA A 731 -27.29 -41.85 -8.52
CA ALA A 731 -28.73 -41.83 -8.76
C ALA A 731 -29.38 -40.44 -8.98
N ALA A 732 -28.60 -39.40 -9.30
CA ALA A 732 -29.11 -38.30 -10.15
C ALA A 732 -29.13 -38.72 -11.63
N SER A 733 -30.12 -38.28 -12.41
CA SER A 733 -30.28 -38.69 -13.82
C SER A 733 -29.20 -38.12 -14.75
N SER A 734 -28.70 -36.93 -14.43
CA SER A 734 -27.59 -36.23 -15.08
C SER A 734 -26.83 -35.38 -14.06
N ALA A 735 -25.64 -34.89 -14.42
CA ALA A 735 -24.81 -34.09 -13.52
C ALA A 735 -25.53 -32.82 -13.02
N ASP A 736 -26.28 -32.12 -13.89
CA ASP A 736 -27.09 -30.94 -13.53
C ASP A 736 -28.27 -31.25 -12.58
N ARG A 737 -28.49 -32.52 -12.25
CA ARG A 737 -29.53 -33.00 -11.33
C ARG A 737 -29.00 -33.56 -10.02
N ASP A 738 -27.67 -33.60 -9.82
CA ASP A 738 -27.11 -33.92 -8.50
C ASP A 738 -27.12 -32.69 -7.58
N TYR A 739 -27.06 -32.92 -6.26
CA TYR A 739 -27.13 -31.82 -5.31
C TYR A 739 -25.91 -30.88 -5.41
N VAL A 740 -24.77 -31.35 -5.92
CA VAL A 740 -23.51 -30.60 -6.01
C VAL A 740 -23.62 -29.49 -7.05
N HIS A 741 -24.10 -29.83 -8.25
CA HIS A 741 -24.32 -28.88 -9.33
C HIS A 741 -25.52 -27.98 -9.06
N LEU A 742 -26.59 -28.49 -8.43
CA LEU A 742 -27.73 -27.68 -8.02
C LEU A 742 -27.36 -26.63 -6.96
N VAL A 743 -26.57 -26.99 -5.93
CA VAL A 743 -26.02 -26.01 -4.95
C VAL A 743 -25.14 -24.98 -5.66
N ALA A 744 -24.28 -25.40 -6.58
CA ALA A 744 -23.41 -24.48 -7.33
C ALA A 744 -24.19 -23.52 -8.23
N GLY A 745 -25.29 -23.99 -8.86
CA GLY A 745 -26.19 -23.17 -9.67
C GLY A 745 -26.97 -22.15 -8.86
N ALA A 746 -27.66 -22.58 -7.80
CA ALA A 746 -28.43 -21.70 -6.93
C ALA A 746 -27.57 -20.63 -6.24
N LEU A 747 -26.32 -20.96 -5.89
CA LEU A 747 -25.35 -19.98 -5.39
C LEU A 747 -24.82 -19.05 -6.49
N ALA A 748 -24.71 -19.50 -7.74
CA ALA A 748 -24.36 -18.63 -8.87
C ALA A 748 -25.45 -17.57 -9.12
N GLU A 749 -26.72 -17.98 -9.11
CA GLU A 749 -27.88 -17.09 -9.21
C GLU A 749 -27.95 -16.12 -8.02
N SER A 750 -27.77 -16.62 -6.80
CA SER A 750 -27.87 -15.82 -5.56
C SER A 750 -26.72 -14.82 -5.36
N THR A 751 -25.56 -15.05 -5.97
CA THR A 751 -24.36 -14.20 -5.79
C THR A 751 -23.96 -13.41 -7.03
N GLY A 752 -24.50 -13.73 -8.21
CA GLY A 752 -24.12 -13.14 -9.49
C GLY A 752 -22.79 -13.67 -10.07
N PHE A 753 -22.16 -14.66 -9.43
CA PHE A 753 -20.88 -15.24 -9.87
C PHE A 753 -20.94 -16.77 -9.85
N LYS A 754 -20.65 -17.42 -10.99
CA LYS A 754 -20.50 -18.88 -11.03
C LYS A 754 -19.31 -19.30 -10.16
N PRO A 755 -19.50 -20.13 -9.11
CA PRO A 755 -18.40 -20.58 -8.28
C PRO A 755 -17.55 -21.65 -8.99
N GLU A 756 -16.26 -21.67 -8.68
CA GLU A 756 -15.39 -22.82 -8.92
C GLU A 756 -15.72 -23.91 -7.90
N ILE A 757 -15.83 -25.17 -8.33
CA ILE A 757 -16.17 -26.29 -7.44
C ILE A 757 -15.08 -27.36 -7.46
N ARG A 758 -14.82 -27.95 -6.29
CA ARG A 758 -14.01 -29.16 -6.14
C ARG A 758 -14.83 -30.19 -5.40
N VAL A 759 -14.83 -31.41 -5.91
CA VAL A 759 -15.64 -32.53 -5.40
C VAL A 759 -14.69 -33.69 -5.13
N LYS A 760 -14.79 -34.32 -3.96
CA LYS A 760 -14.02 -35.54 -3.65
C LYS A 760 -14.89 -36.56 -2.92
N ASN A 761 -14.90 -37.79 -3.45
CA ASN A 761 -15.42 -38.94 -2.72
C ASN A 761 -14.43 -39.29 -1.58
N ILE A 762 -14.98 -39.45 -0.37
CA ILE A 762 -14.28 -39.81 0.87
C ILE A 762 -14.99 -40.97 1.59
N ALA A 763 -15.64 -41.88 0.86
CA ALA A 763 -16.32 -43.05 1.44
C ALA A 763 -15.34 -43.96 2.22
N ASP A 764 -14.05 -43.93 1.90
CA ASP A 764 -13.03 -44.67 2.66
C ASP A 764 -12.67 -44.00 4.00
N PHE A 765 -12.85 -42.68 4.13
CA PHE A 765 -12.81 -42.02 5.45
C PHE A 765 -13.96 -42.52 6.33
N GLU A 766 -15.16 -42.68 5.77
CA GLU A 766 -16.30 -43.21 6.54
C GLU A 766 -16.05 -44.64 7.04
N ARG A 767 -15.49 -45.50 6.16
CA ARG A 767 -15.19 -46.91 6.46
C ARG A 767 -14.03 -47.08 7.44
N GLN A 768 -13.09 -46.15 7.47
CA GLN A 768 -11.80 -46.25 8.19
C GLN A 768 -11.51 -45.02 9.06
N TYR A 769 -12.55 -44.37 9.61
CA TYR A 769 -12.44 -43.06 10.26
C TYR A 769 -11.40 -42.99 11.40
N ALA A 770 -11.14 -44.12 12.09
CA ALA A 770 -10.17 -44.21 13.17
C ALA A 770 -8.70 -44.27 12.69
N THR A 771 -8.45 -44.55 11.40
CA THR A 771 -7.10 -44.74 10.83
C THR A 771 -6.86 -43.95 9.53
N TYR A 772 -7.82 -43.16 9.07
CA TYR A 772 -7.72 -42.39 7.83
C TYR A 772 -6.83 -41.14 8.01
N ASP A 773 -5.72 -41.07 7.28
CA ASP A 773 -4.84 -39.90 7.27
C ASP A 773 -5.50 -38.74 6.50
N VAL A 774 -6.22 -37.90 7.26
CA VAL A 774 -6.90 -36.70 6.75
C VAL A 774 -5.93 -35.73 6.08
N ASP A 775 -4.74 -35.52 6.65
CA ASP A 775 -3.78 -34.53 6.16
C ASP A 775 -3.12 -34.96 4.85
N GLN A 776 -2.72 -36.23 4.73
CA GLN A 776 -2.18 -36.77 3.49
C GLN A 776 -3.26 -36.89 2.41
N GLN A 777 -4.40 -37.49 2.73
CA GLN A 777 -5.42 -37.84 1.73
C GLN A 777 -6.22 -36.64 1.22
N LEU A 778 -6.41 -35.60 2.05
CA LEU A 778 -7.17 -34.39 1.67
C LEU A 778 -6.27 -33.17 1.43
N LYS A 779 -4.94 -33.34 1.39
CA LYS A 779 -3.94 -32.29 1.09
C LYS A 779 -4.34 -31.37 -0.07
N GLU A 780 -4.79 -31.94 -1.20
CA GLU A 780 -5.19 -31.17 -2.39
C GLU A 780 -6.58 -30.51 -2.27
N SER A 781 -7.47 -31.09 -1.47
CA SER A 781 -8.75 -30.47 -1.09
C SER A 781 -8.53 -29.27 -0.17
N PHE A 782 -7.52 -29.33 0.70
CA PHE A 782 -7.09 -28.21 1.55
C PHE A 782 -6.15 -27.23 0.81
N ALA A 783 -5.52 -27.65 -0.31
CA ALA A 783 -4.80 -26.77 -1.22
C ALA A 783 -5.75 -25.85 -2.01
N PHE A 784 -6.95 -26.33 -2.32
CA PHE A 784 -7.99 -25.59 -3.04
C PHE A 784 -8.47 -24.31 -2.32
N ASP A 785 -8.42 -24.31 -0.98
CA ASP A 785 -8.78 -23.15 -0.15
C ASP A 785 -10.24 -22.68 -0.44
N PRO A 786 -11.29 -23.44 -0.04
CA PRO A 786 -12.70 -23.17 -0.40
C PRO A 786 -13.42 -22.13 0.49
N ASP A 787 -14.44 -21.44 -0.02
CA ASP A 787 -15.24 -20.40 0.66
C ASP A 787 -16.43 -20.99 1.43
N LEU A 788 -17.02 -22.03 0.84
CA LEU A 788 -18.06 -22.88 1.40
C LEU A 788 -17.56 -24.32 1.36
N ILE A 789 -17.80 -25.07 2.44
CA ILE A 789 -17.55 -26.51 2.50
C ILE A 789 -18.84 -27.22 2.82
N VAL A 790 -19.17 -28.23 2.03
CA VAL A 790 -20.30 -29.12 2.25
C VAL A 790 -19.76 -30.50 2.59
N LEU A 791 -19.86 -30.89 3.86
CA LEU A 791 -19.46 -32.20 4.36
C LEU A 791 -20.70 -33.12 4.44
N ALA A 792 -20.65 -34.22 3.71
CA ALA A 792 -21.76 -35.10 3.40
C ALA A 792 -21.38 -36.57 3.63
N VAL A 793 -21.25 -36.95 4.91
CA VAL A 793 -20.81 -38.27 5.37
C VAL A 793 -21.72 -38.80 6.48
N GLY A 794 -21.70 -40.12 6.68
CA GLY A 794 -22.44 -40.86 7.70
C GLY A 794 -22.93 -42.23 7.20
N GLU A 795 -23.20 -42.36 5.90
CA GLU A 795 -23.78 -43.56 5.30
C GLU A 795 -22.88 -44.80 5.35
N ASN A 796 -21.58 -44.66 5.00
CA ASN A 796 -20.65 -45.81 5.00
C ASN A 796 -19.94 -46.01 6.36
N VAL A 797 -20.33 -45.26 7.39
CA VAL A 797 -19.74 -45.36 8.73
C VAL A 797 -20.31 -46.59 9.45
N PRO A 798 -19.48 -47.44 10.08
CA PRO A 798 -19.94 -48.51 10.97
C PRO A 798 -20.92 -48.04 12.06
N THR A 799 -21.67 -48.99 12.65
CA THR A 799 -22.51 -48.72 13.83
C THR A 799 -21.65 -48.17 14.98
N LEU A 800 -22.11 -47.11 15.65
CA LEU A 800 -21.38 -46.46 16.75
C LEU A 800 -21.96 -46.95 18.10
N GLU A 801 -21.61 -48.17 18.48
CA GLU A 801 -22.21 -48.87 19.63
C GLU A 801 -21.73 -48.30 20.98
N SER A 802 -20.45 -47.94 21.08
CA SER A 802 -19.83 -47.37 22.28
C SER A 802 -19.60 -45.85 22.20
N ASP A 803 -19.47 -45.21 23.37
CA ASP A 803 -19.09 -43.79 23.44
C ASP A 803 -17.63 -43.55 23.02
N SER A 804 -16.79 -44.59 23.02
CA SER A 804 -15.43 -44.55 22.47
C SER A 804 -15.45 -44.35 20.95
N GLU A 805 -16.26 -45.13 20.24
CA GLU A 805 -16.42 -45.02 18.78
C GLU A 805 -17.06 -43.68 18.39
N LYS A 806 -18.06 -43.22 19.14
CA LYS A 806 -18.65 -41.88 18.97
C LYS A 806 -17.59 -40.78 19.14
N ALA A 807 -16.72 -40.89 20.14
CA ALA A 807 -15.64 -39.94 20.37
C ALA A 807 -14.56 -39.99 19.27
N GLN A 808 -14.18 -41.19 18.80
CA GLN A 808 -13.24 -41.37 17.69
C GLN A 808 -13.79 -40.81 16.37
N PHE A 809 -15.05 -41.12 16.02
CA PHE A 809 -15.70 -40.57 14.82
C PHE A 809 -15.85 -39.05 14.92
N LYS A 810 -16.21 -38.52 16.09
CA LYS A 810 -16.23 -37.07 16.34
C LYS A 810 -14.86 -36.43 16.11
N ALA A 811 -13.79 -37.04 16.63
CA ALA A 811 -12.42 -36.55 16.46
C ALA A 811 -11.97 -36.59 14.99
N ALA A 812 -12.32 -37.66 14.26
CA ALA A 812 -12.03 -37.80 12.83
C ALA A 812 -12.75 -36.73 11.98
N VAL A 813 -14.04 -36.48 12.25
CA VAL A 813 -14.81 -35.40 11.58
C VAL A 813 -14.26 -34.03 11.95
N LEU A 814 -13.90 -33.79 13.23
CA LEU A 814 -13.25 -32.56 13.65
C LEU A 814 -11.87 -32.38 13.01
N SER A 815 -11.14 -33.45 12.69
CA SER A 815 -9.87 -33.38 11.96
C SER A 815 -10.10 -32.77 10.58
N ILE A 816 -11.03 -33.32 9.78
CA ILE A 816 -11.40 -32.73 8.47
C ILE A 816 -11.77 -31.25 8.62
N LEU A 817 -12.69 -30.92 9.53
CA LEU A 817 -13.16 -29.54 9.71
C LEU A 817 -12.02 -28.61 10.15
N ARG A 818 -11.12 -29.03 11.05
CA ARG A 818 -9.97 -28.22 11.51
C ARG A 818 -8.89 -28.06 10.45
N CYS A 819 -8.59 -29.08 9.66
CA CYS A 819 -7.61 -28.97 8.57
C CYS A 819 -8.13 -28.06 7.44
N THR A 820 -9.45 -28.01 7.20
CA THR A 820 -10.03 -26.97 6.34
C THR A 820 -9.96 -25.55 6.93
N LEU A 821 -9.95 -25.44 8.26
CA LEU A 821 -9.81 -24.16 8.97
C LEU A 821 -8.36 -23.64 9.03
N ALA A 822 -7.36 -24.48 8.71
CA ALA A 822 -5.94 -24.16 8.85
C ALA A 822 -5.41 -23.05 7.91
N LYS A 823 -6.23 -22.58 6.96
CA LYS A 823 -5.90 -21.45 6.06
C LYS A 823 -6.91 -20.30 6.09
N ARG A 824 -8.18 -20.59 6.37
CA ARG A 824 -9.27 -19.61 6.44
C ARG A 824 -10.46 -20.12 7.24
N ARG A 825 -11.43 -19.26 7.53
CA ARG A 825 -12.73 -19.64 8.11
C ARG A 825 -13.83 -19.64 7.04
N PRO A 826 -14.03 -20.73 6.29
CA PRO A 826 -15.11 -20.83 5.32
C PRO A 826 -16.48 -20.96 6.00
N ARG A 827 -17.55 -20.82 5.23
CA ARG A 827 -18.88 -21.30 5.64
C ARG A 827 -18.82 -22.83 5.70
N LEU A 828 -19.06 -23.43 6.87
CA LEU A 828 -19.08 -24.88 7.05
C LEU A 828 -20.54 -25.35 7.11
N VAL A 829 -20.95 -26.21 6.18
CA VAL A 829 -22.24 -26.90 6.17
C VAL A 829 -21.99 -28.40 6.32
N VAL A 830 -22.56 -29.02 7.35
CA VAL A 830 -22.50 -30.47 7.58
C VAL A 830 -23.93 -31.00 7.57
N ARG A 831 -24.24 -32.01 6.76
CA ARG A 831 -25.57 -32.61 6.73
C ARG A 831 -25.64 -33.91 7.55
N SER A 832 -26.83 -34.28 8.02
CA SER A 832 -27.10 -35.58 8.66
C SER A 832 -27.01 -36.74 7.67
N CYS A 833 -27.10 -37.99 8.11
CA CYS A 833 -27.33 -39.14 7.24
C CYS A 833 -28.65 -38.97 6.44
N PHE A 834 -28.64 -39.33 5.15
CA PHE A 834 -29.86 -39.46 4.34
C PHE A 834 -30.68 -40.67 4.81
N TRP A 835 -30.02 -41.81 4.98
CA TRP A 835 -30.55 -42.95 5.73
C TRP A 835 -30.26 -42.70 7.22
N ALA A 836 -31.15 -41.94 7.86
CA ALA A 836 -30.99 -41.34 9.20
C ALA A 836 -30.48 -42.33 10.28
N ASP A 837 -29.51 -41.88 11.08
CA ASP A 837 -28.85 -42.66 12.14
C ASP A 837 -28.57 -41.74 13.33
N ALA A 838 -29.38 -41.85 14.38
CA ALA A 838 -29.36 -40.90 15.49
C ALA A 838 -27.99 -40.78 16.20
N ALA A 839 -27.19 -41.85 16.23
CA ALA A 839 -25.88 -41.81 16.88
C ALA A 839 -24.87 -41.04 16.01
N LYS A 840 -24.84 -41.30 14.71
CA LYS A 840 -23.98 -40.58 13.76
C LYS A 840 -24.41 -39.13 13.60
N ASP A 841 -25.71 -38.88 13.51
CA ASP A 841 -26.29 -37.55 13.34
C ASP A 841 -26.01 -36.66 14.56
N GLN A 842 -26.07 -37.21 15.77
CA GLN A 842 -25.66 -36.50 16.99
C GLN A 842 -24.17 -36.15 16.99
N VAL A 843 -23.30 -37.08 16.56
CA VAL A 843 -21.85 -36.84 16.46
C VAL A 843 -21.53 -35.76 15.43
N LEU A 844 -22.07 -35.86 14.21
CA LEU A 844 -21.90 -34.90 13.12
C LEU A 844 -22.41 -33.51 13.52
N SER A 845 -23.58 -33.44 14.15
CA SER A 845 -24.17 -32.17 14.63
C SER A 845 -23.34 -31.52 15.73
N THR A 846 -22.65 -32.32 16.56
CA THR A 846 -21.78 -31.81 17.63
C THR A 846 -20.44 -31.32 17.07
N ALA A 847 -19.78 -32.13 16.23
CA ALA A 847 -18.53 -31.75 15.56
C ALA A 847 -18.70 -30.49 14.68
N CYS A 848 -19.82 -30.40 13.97
CA CYS A 848 -20.18 -29.23 13.16
C CYS A 848 -20.28 -27.95 14.01
N ARG A 849 -20.99 -28.00 15.13
CA ARG A 849 -21.15 -26.85 16.05
C ARG A 849 -19.83 -26.44 16.69
N GLU A 850 -18.98 -27.39 17.07
CA GLU A 850 -17.64 -27.11 17.63
C GLU A 850 -16.66 -26.51 16.61
N ALA A 851 -16.82 -26.79 15.32
CA ALA A 851 -16.11 -26.09 14.24
C ALA A 851 -16.71 -24.71 13.90
N GLY A 852 -17.83 -24.32 14.53
CA GLY A 852 -18.58 -23.11 14.21
C GLY A 852 -19.31 -23.17 12.86
N GLY A 853 -19.66 -24.39 12.41
CA GLY A 853 -20.46 -24.64 11.22
C GLY A 853 -21.96 -24.76 11.51
N ARG A 854 -22.71 -25.04 10.44
CA ARG A 854 -24.17 -25.21 10.44
C ARG A 854 -24.55 -26.63 10.08
N PHE A 855 -25.30 -27.26 10.98
CA PHE A 855 -25.80 -28.61 10.78
C PHE A 855 -27.15 -28.60 10.07
N VAL A 856 -27.34 -29.49 9.10
CA VAL A 856 -28.57 -29.64 8.31
C VAL A 856 -29.14 -31.04 8.54
N ASP A 857 -30.24 -31.13 9.27
CA ASP A 857 -31.00 -32.38 9.40
C ASP A 857 -31.74 -32.65 8.08
N ILE A 858 -31.30 -33.68 7.37
CA ILE A 858 -31.90 -34.23 6.16
C ILE A 858 -32.57 -35.59 6.41
N GLY A 859 -32.57 -36.07 7.66
CA GLY A 859 -33.06 -37.41 8.01
C GLY A 859 -34.57 -37.59 7.81
N ALA A 860 -35.32 -36.49 7.63
CA ALA A 860 -36.69 -36.54 7.12
C ALA A 860 -36.77 -36.86 5.62
N LEU A 861 -35.81 -36.40 4.80
CA LEU A 861 -35.83 -36.53 3.35
C LEU A 861 -35.66 -37.99 2.90
N GLY A 862 -34.71 -38.74 3.47
CA GLY A 862 -34.52 -40.16 3.12
C GLY A 862 -35.55 -41.12 3.72
N ARG A 863 -36.38 -40.63 4.66
CA ARG A 863 -37.57 -41.34 5.17
C ARG A 863 -38.77 -41.24 4.23
N ASP A 864 -38.88 -40.21 3.39
CA ASP A 864 -39.85 -40.15 2.29
C ASP A 864 -39.37 -41.05 1.13
N PRO A 865 -40.10 -42.14 0.78
CA PRO A 865 -39.74 -42.98 -0.35
C PRO A 865 -39.76 -42.23 -1.70
N ALA A 866 -40.59 -41.18 -1.83
CA ALA A 866 -40.70 -40.39 -3.04
C ALA A 866 -39.50 -39.46 -3.28
N ASN A 867 -38.48 -39.47 -2.43
CA ASN A 867 -37.18 -38.83 -2.67
C ASN A 867 -36.12 -39.80 -3.21
N ARG A 868 -36.44 -41.09 -3.37
CA ARG A 868 -35.50 -42.13 -3.83
C ARG A 868 -35.64 -42.36 -5.34
N ALA A 869 -34.53 -42.63 -6.02
CA ALA A 869 -34.51 -42.75 -7.48
C ALA A 869 -35.45 -43.86 -8.01
N GLY A 870 -35.63 -44.95 -7.26
CA GLY A 870 -36.57 -46.02 -7.60
C GLY A 870 -38.06 -45.61 -7.59
N ALA A 871 -38.41 -44.48 -6.99
CA ALA A 871 -39.77 -43.91 -7.06
C ALA A 871 -39.98 -43.02 -8.30
N GLU A 872 -38.91 -42.60 -8.96
CA GLU A 872 -38.93 -41.76 -10.17
C GLU A 872 -38.79 -42.59 -11.45
N ARG A 873 -38.00 -43.66 -11.40
CA ARG A 873 -37.59 -44.44 -12.58
C ARG A 873 -37.14 -45.85 -12.23
N SER A 874 -37.34 -46.78 -13.16
CA SER A 874 -36.87 -48.16 -13.02
C SER A 874 -35.34 -48.22 -13.09
N LEU A 875 -34.72 -48.89 -12.12
CA LEU A 875 -33.28 -49.09 -11.98
C LEU A 875 -33.02 -50.57 -11.68
N THR A 876 -31.99 -51.15 -12.30
CA THR A 876 -31.70 -52.59 -12.25
C THR A 876 -31.01 -53.06 -10.97
N ASN A 877 -30.75 -52.15 -10.02
CA ASN A 877 -30.04 -52.42 -8.78
C ASN A 877 -30.69 -51.67 -7.62
N ASP A 878 -31.17 -52.41 -6.61
CA ASP A 878 -31.92 -51.84 -5.49
C ASP A 878 -31.11 -50.86 -4.63
N ALA A 879 -29.79 -51.03 -4.54
CA ALA A 879 -28.93 -50.10 -3.81
C ALA A 879 -28.84 -48.75 -4.54
N VAL A 880 -28.73 -48.75 -5.87
CA VAL A 880 -28.80 -47.51 -6.68
C VAL A 880 -30.22 -46.92 -6.64
N ALA A 881 -31.26 -47.76 -6.65
CA ALA A 881 -32.66 -47.30 -6.52
C ALA A 881 -32.98 -46.66 -5.16
N GLY A 882 -32.27 -47.06 -4.09
CA GLY A 882 -32.41 -46.53 -2.74
C GLY A 882 -31.69 -45.19 -2.45
N HIS A 883 -30.80 -44.75 -3.35
CA HIS A 883 -30.18 -43.43 -3.31
C HIS A 883 -31.19 -42.30 -3.63
N PRO A 884 -30.91 -41.04 -3.24
CA PRO A 884 -31.75 -39.91 -3.63
C PRO A 884 -31.88 -39.79 -5.15
N GLY A 885 -33.12 -39.70 -5.63
CA GLY A 885 -33.43 -39.36 -7.02
C GLY A 885 -33.28 -37.87 -7.29
N ASP A 886 -33.69 -37.40 -8.45
CA ASP A 886 -33.58 -35.99 -8.87
C ASP A 886 -34.38 -35.06 -7.91
N LYS A 887 -35.55 -35.49 -7.44
CA LYS A 887 -36.34 -34.81 -6.39
C LYS A 887 -35.61 -34.81 -5.05
N GLY A 888 -34.98 -35.93 -4.69
CA GLY A 888 -34.18 -36.06 -3.47
C GLY A 888 -32.95 -35.15 -3.49
N MET A 889 -32.20 -35.15 -4.60
CA MET A 889 -31.05 -34.28 -4.85
C MET A 889 -31.43 -32.80 -4.83
N THR A 890 -32.60 -32.43 -5.37
CA THR A 890 -33.14 -31.07 -5.29
C THR A 890 -33.42 -30.67 -3.84
N ALA A 891 -34.14 -31.49 -3.08
CA ALA A 891 -34.45 -31.21 -1.68
C ALA A 891 -33.18 -31.16 -0.78
N LEU A 892 -32.16 -31.95 -1.10
CA LEU A 892 -30.83 -31.88 -0.47
C LEU A 892 -30.13 -30.55 -0.81
N ALA A 893 -30.15 -30.15 -2.07
CA ALA A 893 -29.56 -28.89 -2.53
C ALA A 893 -30.22 -27.68 -1.86
N ASP A 894 -31.56 -27.62 -1.83
CA ASP A 894 -32.32 -26.54 -1.19
C ASP A 894 -31.95 -26.38 0.29
N ALA A 895 -31.86 -27.49 1.03
CA ALA A 895 -31.50 -27.48 2.44
C ALA A 895 -30.05 -26.99 2.68
N ILE A 896 -29.12 -27.39 1.80
CA ILE A 896 -27.72 -26.95 1.84
C ILE A 896 -27.59 -25.47 1.44
N VAL A 897 -28.30 -25.01 0.41
CA VAL A 897 -28.32 -23.61 -0.04
C VAL A 897 -28.90 -22.70 1.05
N GLN A 898 -30.00 -23.09 1.70
CA GLN A 898 -30.53 -22.34 2.84
C GLN A 898 -29.54 -22.25 4.01
N ALA A 899 -28.78 -23.31 4.28
CA ALA A 899 -27.76 -23.30 5.32
C ALA A 899 -26.53 -22.46 4.93
N ALA A 900 -26.21 -22.38 3.64
CA ALA A 900 -25.12 -21.57 3.09
C ALA A 900 -25.48 -20.07 2.98
N LEU A 901 -26.74 -19.71 2.71
CA LEU A 901 -27.15 -18.32 2.44
C LEU A 901 -27.65 -17.51 3.65
N LYS A 902 -28.07 -18.18 4.74
CA LYS A 902 -28.37 -17.49 6.02
C LYS A 902 -27.09 -16.97 6.69
#